data_AF-A0A9N9RRK1-F1
#
_entry.id   AF-A0A9N9RRK1-F1
#
_cell.length_a   1.000
_cell.length_b   1.000
_cell.length_c   1.000
_cell.angle_alpha   90.00
_cell.angle_beta   90.00
_cell.angle_gamma   90.00
#
_symmetry.space_group_name_H-M   'P 1'
#
loop_
_entity.id
_entity.type
_entity.pdbx_description
1 polymer ?
#
loop_
_entity_poly.entity_id
_entity_poly.type
_entity_poly.pdbx_seq_one_letter_code
_entity_poly.pdbx_strand_id
1 'polypeptide(L)'
;MAMEWINAIDKRPCDRNMRDVELIACRLRRVEPLCRLTNSALQQLAMCGFYEDLEKGVTLFRAGEQGRYWYAVLGGQLEVRYHATADSDAKSPITLCNLGVGATFGESVLTDLPRDSTVVTKTTCELLRVEQQDFRLIWEKNKELMNDIILNCKFKNGFATPVTQNIPVSPTKKQLSPDHPNPALPITESPSPAMHKMGWALRTLLLNDSTGCLKDRKVSGRLIRKCAPGSELVDWLMNLSPVVHTRIQATGMWQALLEEGVISHVAKEQPFKDKVFLYRFRADEDGSGTSPSTDDTSSANDHIKEGLTQLLHRGPDATLRLILRKPSHERTPEELELVFEELLHIPALSHLSTSIKRELASIIVFESHAQAGTVLFNQGDEGRSWYILQKGKVDVVIHGKGTVATLKEGDDFGKLALINDAPRAATIVLKENNCHLLRVDKEHFNRILRDVEANTLRLQEHGKDVLILERVAKQRGLTAFKYTVMSGTPPKMLEHLLDTRLGVQMGPNDDSFLDDFLLTHIVFMPIAQLVDELASHYHNELENHSGADSPEDYDYLLTCKKRVVQFIQRWVMAVRHAVFEDPAAAHFIEEIATDVEADPALQEEAGIIHHVLTQMSRYQEDRQQNMGQKWKLPPNGQPICLFSGNVTATRTIIRMDDDIIFRVYCADHTFCTLRFPIFTTAEVIKICAADKLQITTNRGPEDLVLVEVKSNGERTVYKDNDLSIPTTLTLNGRIFISPKDHLDALTPLPEQEGPTDGLEMDVEALPTKDLAYHMTLFDWDLFWAVHEYELLYHTFGRHHFNKITSNLDVFIRRFNEIQYWVVTEVVSASNLNKRVALLKKYIKLAAYCKEYQNLNAFFAIVMGMSNTAVSRLTQTWDKLPSKFRKLFTEFEALIDPSRNHRAYRMSVGKLQPPVIPFMPLLLKDMTFAHEGNKTSVDGLVNFEKMHMMASTMRAVRFCRSRHLVLDPPSPKNNDSQIRSYIGCFRAIDCQKTLNLLSKKVEPR
;
A
#
# COMPACT_ATOMS: atom_id res chain seq x y z
N MET A 1 1.78 15.41 -9.17
CA MET A 1 1.80 14.73 -10.48
C MET A 1 0.52 13.93 -10.79
N ALA A 2 -0.04 13.11 -9.89
CA ALA A 2 -1.24 12.31 -10.21
C ALA A 2 -2.49 13.15 -10.56
N MET A 3 -2.66 14.35 -9.98
CA MET A 3 -3.81 15.22 -10.21
C MET A 3 -3.67 16.17 -11.42
N GLU A 4 -2.43 16.44 -11.87
CA GLU A 4 -2.18 17.48 -12.89
C GLU A 4 -2.57 17.05 -14.31
N TRP A 5 -2.50 15.76 -14.63
CA TRP A 5 -2.90 15.23 -15.93
C TRP A 5 -4.42 15.03 -16.04
N ILE A 6 -5.11 14.77 -14.92
CA ILE A 6 -6.58 14.66 -14.85
C ILE A 6 -7.18 16.03 -15.17
N ASN A 7 -6.71 17.09 -14.49
CA ASN A 7 -7.09 18.47 -14.80
C ASN A 7 -6.78 18.88 -16.25
N ALA A 8 -5.79 18.25 -16.88
CA ALA A 8 -5.45 18.51 -18.28
C ALA A 8 -6.40 17.78 -19.25
N ILE A 9 -6.80 16.53 -18.97
CA ILE A 9 -7.68 15.74 -19.84
C ILE A 9 -9.17 16.06 -19.64
N ASP A 10 -9.56 16.60 -18.49
CA ASP A 10 -10.94 17.08 -18.24
C ASP A 10 -11.30 18.31 -19.09
N LYS A 11 -10.28 19.07 -19.53
CA LYS A 11 -10.49 20.13 -20.52
C LYS A 11 -11.00 19.51 -21.82
N ARG A 12 -12.00 20.15 -22.43
CA ARG A 12 -12.48 19.78 -23.77
C ARG A 12 -11.30 19.78 -24.76
N PRO A 13 -11.27 18.88 -25.75
CA PRO A 13 -10.22 18.82 -26.78
C PRO A 13 -9.79 20.19 -27.35
N CYS A 14 -10.75 21.09 -27.60
CA CYS A 14 -10.50 22.43 -28.13
C CYS A 14 -9.80 23.41 -27.17
N ASP A 15 -9.85 23.13 -25.86
CA ASP A 15 -9.35 24.01 -24.80
C ASP A 15 -7.96 23.56 -24.29
N ARG A 16 -7.39 22.49 -24.86
CA ARG A 16 -6.09 21.92 -24.46
C ARG A 16 -4.92 22.67 -25.11
N ASN A 17 -3.94 23.05 -24.31
CA ASN A 17 -2.66 23.59 -24.81
C ASN A 17 -1.58 22.49 -24.93
N MET A 18 -0.42 22.82 -25.51
CA MET A 18 0.66 21.83 -25.72
C MET A 18 1.15 21.18 -24.42
N ARG A 19 1.16 21.94 -23.30
CA ARG A 19 1.56 21.42 -21.99
C ARG A 19 0.54 20.42 -21.44
N ASP A 20 -0.75 20.67 -21.64
CA ASP A 20 -1.82 19.73 -21.28
C ASP A 20 -1.63 18.41 -22.06
N VAL A 21 -1.42 18.51 -23.37
CA VAL A 21 -1.18 17.36 -24.26
C VAL A 21 0.07 16.57 -23.84
N GLU A 22 1.15 17.24 -23.46
CA GLU A 22 2.38 16.58 -22.97
C GLU A 22 2.16 15.85 -21.64
N LEU A 23 1.43 16.45 -20.69
CA LEU A 23 1.11 15.81 -19.41
C LEU A 23 0.27 14.55 -19.60
N ILE A 24 -0.77 14.63 -20.44
CA ILE A 24 -1.63 13.50 -20.78
C ILE A 24 -0.82 12.41 -21.51
N ALA A 25 -0.05 12.77 -22.54
CA ALA A 25 0.78 11.82 -23.28
C ALA A 25 1.81 11.12 -22.38
N CYS A 26 2.39 11.85 -21.40
CA CYS A 26 3.31 11.28 -20.42
C CYS A 26 2.61 10.27 -19.49
N ARG A 27 1.33 10.50 -19.14
CA ARG A 27 0.51 9.53 -18.42
C ARG A 27 0.18 8.31 -19.28
N LEU A 28 -0.29 8.51 -20.50
CA LEU A 28 -0.67 7.44 -21.43
C LEU A 28 0.53 6.54 -21.76
N ARG A 29 1.74 7.10 -21.85
CA ARG A 29 2.99 6.32 -22.05
C ARG A 29 3.26 5.32 -20.92
N ARG A 30 2.69 5.49 -19.74
CA ARG A 30 2.84 4.55 -18.61
C ARG A 30 1.84 3.39 -18.67
N VAL A 31 0.98 3.34 -19.68
CA VAL A 31 -0.05 2.32 -19.86
C VAL A 31 0.34 1.42 -21.02
N GLU A 32 0.56 0.13 -20.77
CA GLU A 32 0.75 -0.89 -21.82
C GLU A 32 -0.61 -1.24 -22.44
N PRO A 33 -0.82 -1.20 -23.78
CA PRO A 33 0.19 -1.11 -24.85
C PRO A 33 0.45 0.30 -25.40
N LEU A 34 -0.19 1.35 -24.87
CA LEU A 34 -0.04 2.72 -25.37
C LEU A 34 1.41 3.22 -25.34
N CYS A 35 2.25 2.69 -24.44
CA CYS A 35 3.68 3.00 -24.39
C CYS A 35 4.42 2.72 -25.72
N ARG A 36 3.91 1.80 -26.55
CA ARG A 36 4.49 1.40 -27.84
C ARG A 36 4.17 2.40 -28.97
N LEU A 37 3.20 3.29 -28.75
CA LEU A 37 2.87 4.34 -29.69
C LEU A 37 3.96 5.40 -29.74
N THR A 38 4.16 5.96 -30.93
CA THR A 38 5.05 7.13 -31.08
C THR A 38 4.54 8.29 -30.25
N ASN A 39 5.44 9.21 -29.89
CA ASN A 39 5.04 10.44 -29.19
C ASN A 39 3.98 11.22 -29.98
N SER A 40 4.05 11.22 -31.31
CA SER A 40 3.04 11.86 -32.15
C SER A 40 1.66 11.21 -32.00
N ALA A 41 1.58 9.88 -32.01
CA ALA A 41 0.31 9.16 -31.81
C ALA A 41 -0.26 9.35 -30.39
N LEU A 42 0.61 9.33 -29.36
CA LEU A 42 0.21 9.62 -27.99
C LEU A 42 -0.29 11.06 -27.82
N GLN A 43 0.35 12.03 -28.48
CA GLN A 43 -0.12 13.42 -28.49
C GLN A 43 -1.46 13.55 -29.22
N GLN A 44 -1.67 12.83 -30.33
CA GLN A 44 -2.97 12.82 -31.00
C GLN A 44 -4.08 12.25 -30.11
N LEU A 45 -3.85 11.12 -29.43
CA LEU A 45 -4.78 10.57 -28.44
C LEU A 45 -5.02 11.55 -27.28
N ALA A 46 -3.97 12.24 -26.83
CA ALA A 46 -4.07 13.27 -25.79
C ALA A 46 -4.80 14.55 -26.26
N MET A 47 -4.88 14.81 -27.57
CA MET A 47 -5.63 15.95 -28.10
C MET A 47 -7.14 15.66 -28.20
N CYS A 48 -7.54 14.44 -28.55
CA CYS A 48 -8.95 14.11 -28.82
C CYS A 48 -9.63 13.22 -27.75
N GLY A 49 -8.86 12.52 -26.90
CA GLY A 49 -9.41 11.55 -25.96
C GLY A 49 -10.07 12.20 -24.75
N PHE A 50 -11.19 11.64 -24.30
CA PHE A 50 -11.91 12.03 -23.10
C PHE A 50 -11.56 11.11 -21.94
N TYR A 51 -11.56 11.66 -20.73
CA TYR A 51 -11.44 10.88 -19.51
C TYR A 51 -12.84 10.54 -18.98
N GLU A 52 -13.02 9.31 -18.53
CA GLU A 52 -14.25 8.81 -17.92
C GLU A 52 -13.87 8.17 -16.59
N ASP A 53 -14.46 8.66 -15.50
CA ASP A 53 -14.40 8.03 -14.19
C ASP A 53 -15.78 7.42 -13.88
N LEU A 54 -15.87 6.10 -14.00
CA LEU A 54 -17.12 5.36 -13.95
C LEU A 54 -17.20 4.55 -12.67
N GLU A 55 -18.34 4.66 -11.97
CA GLU A 55 -18.64 3.82 -10.81
C GLU A 55 -18.79 2.34 -11.18
N LYS A 56 -18.77 1.47 -10.17
CA LYS A 56 -19.02 0.03 -10.34
C LYS A 56 -20.45 -0.23 -10.83
N GLY A 57 -20.60 -1.12 -11.81
CA GLY A 57 -21.90 -1.58 -12.34
C GLY A 57 -22.41 -0.80 -13.55
N VAL A 58 -21.67 0.21 -14.01
CA VAL A 58 -22.00 1.01 -15.19
C VAL A 58 -21.81 0.17 -16.46
N THR A 59 -22.84 0.10 -17.30
CA THR A 59 -22.76 -0.59 -18.61
C THR A 59 -22.31 0.40 -19.67
N LEU A 60 -21.14 0.17 -20.29
CA LEU A 60 -20.59 1.04 -21.32
C LEU A 60 -21.34 0.90 -22.65
N PHE A 61 -21.61 -0.35 -23.03
CA PHE A 61 -22.43 -0.70 -24.19
C PHE A 61 -22.94 -2.13 -24.05
N ARG A 62 -24.04 -2.44 -24.73
CA ARG A 62 -24.63 -3.77 -24.81
C ARG A 62 -24.31 -4.46 -26.12
N ALA A 63 -24.33 -5.79 -26.10
CA ALA A 63 -24.21 -6.59 -27.32
C ALA A 63 -25.36 -6.22 -28.28
N GLY A 64 -25.04 -5.99 -29.55
CA GLY A 64 -25.97 -5.55 -30.59
C GLY A 64 -26.08 -4.04 -30.78
N GLU A 65 -25.59 -3.20 -29.84
CA GLU A 65 -25.57 -1.74 -30.01
C GLU A 65 -24.54 -1.32 -31.07
N GLN A 66 -24.75 -0.19 -31.76
CA GLN A 66 -23.70 0.38 -32.61
C GLN A 66 -22.63 1.07 -31.77
N GLY A 67 -21.37 0.71 -32.00
CA GLY A 67 -20.23 1.33 -31.31
C GLY A 67 -19.96 2.75 -31.81
N ARG A 68 -19.79 3.70 -30.88
CA ARG A 68 -19.41 5.10 -31.19
C ARG A 68 -18.01 5.49 -30.73
N TYR A 69 -17.44 4.71 -29.81
CA TYR A 69 -16.20 5.05 -29.14
C TYR A 69 -15.25 3.84 -29.08
N TRP A 70 -13.95 4.13 -29.07
CA TRP A 70 -12.92 3.18 -28.65
C TRP A 70 -12.47 3.54 -27.23
N TYR A 71 -12.08 2.53 -26.44
CA TYR A 71 -11.73 2.70 -25.04
C TYR A 71 -10.36 2.10 -24.72
N ALA A 72 -9.64 2.73 -23.78
CA ALA A 72 -8.49 2.16 -23.10
C ALA A 72 -8.66 2.29 -21.58
N VAL A 73 -8.38 1.22 -20.84
CA VAL A 73 -8.50 1.20 -19.38
C VAL A 73 -7.28 1.85 -18.75
N LEU A 74 -7.46 2.92 -17.99
CA LEU A 74 -6.39 3.64 -17.27
C LEU A 74 -6.31 3.20 -15.79
N GLY A 75 -7.43 2.77 -15.23
CA GLY A 75 -7.63 2.34 -13.83
C GLY A 75 -8.87 1.46 -13.71
N GLY A 76 -8.89 0.50 -12.77
CA GLY A 76 -10.03 -0.37 -12.51
C GLY A 76 -10.11 -1.66 -13.35
N GLN A 77 -11.25 -2.36 -13.24
CA GLN A 77 -11.56 -3.60 -13.95
C GLN A 77 -12.97 -3.57 -14.54
N LEU A 78 -13.09 -4.00 -15.80
CA LEU A 78 -14.37 -4.21 -16.48
C LEU A 78 -14.64 -5.70 -16.67
N GLU A 79 -15.90 -6.03 -16.87
CA GLU A 79 -16.42 -7.36 -17.11
C GLU A 79 -17.06 -7.42 -18.50
N VAL A 80 -16.63 -8.37 -19.31
CA VAL A 80 -17.19 -8.61 -20.66
C VAL A 80 -18.21 -9.75 -20.55
N ARG A 81 -19.47 -9.45 -20.84
CA ARG A 81 -20.59 -10.39 -20.78
C ARG A 81 -21.13 -10.72 -22.17
N TYR A 82 -21.53 -11.97 -22.35
CA TYR A 82 -22.17 -12.47 -23.56
C TYR A 82 -23.58 -12.99 -23.26
N HIS A 83 -24.50 -12.75 -24.19
CA HIS A 83 -25.86 -13.28 -24.18
C HIS A 83 -25.98 -14.27 -25.34
N ALA A 84 -26.25 -15.54 -25.03
CA ALA A 84 -26.63 -16.52 -26.05
C ALA A 84 -28.00 -16.16 -26.64
N THR A 85 -28.23 -16.50 -27.91
CA THR A 85 -29.39 -16.13 -28.74
C THR A 85 -30.77 -16.49 -28.15
N ALA A 86 -31.79 -15.78 -28.65
CA ALA A 86 -33.15 -15.58 -28.14
C ALA A 86 -34.10 -16.80 -28.00
N ASP A 87 -33.62 -18.04 -28.02
CA ASP A 87 -34.48 -19.24 -27.86
C ASP A 87 -34.08 -20.05 -26.62
N SER A 88 -34.52 -19.57 -25.45
CA SER A 88 -34.98 -20.36 -24.30
C SER A 88 -35.05 -19.44 -23.08
N ASP A 89 -36.22 -19.39 -22.44
CA ASP A 89 -36.48 -18.62 -21.23
C ASP A 89 -35.43 -18.87 -20.13
N ALA A 90 -34.90 -17.76 -19.61
CA ALA A 90 -33.99 -17.61 -18.47
C ALA A 90 -32.57 -18.20 -18.61
N LYS A 91 -31.59 -17.33 -18.93
CA LYS A 91 -30.23 -17.42 -18.36
C LYS A 91 -29.58 -16.04 -18.25
N SER A 92 -29.03 -15.78 -17.07
CA SER A 92 -28.24 -14.60 -16.72
C SER A 92 -27.08 -14.38 -17.71
N PRO A 93 -26.67 -13.13 -17.96
CA PRO A 93 -25.54 -12.82 -18.83
C PRO A 93 -24.28 -13.56 -18.38
N ILE A 94 -23.60 -14.23 -19.31
CA ILE A 94 -22.41 -15.04 -19.04
C ILE A 94 -21.18 -14.14 -19.12
N THR A 95 -20.42 -14.05 -18.04
CA THR A 95 -19.12 -13.36 -18.04
C THR A 95 -18.08 -14.18 -18.80
N LEU A 96 -17.54 -13.61 -19.88
CA LEU A 96 -16.48 -14.20 -20.70
C LEU A 96 -15.09 -13.98 -20.09
N CYS A 97 -14.79 -12.74 -19.71
CA CYS A 97 -13.50 -12.35 -19.14
C CYS A 97 -13.59 -11.01 -18.39
N ASN A 98 -12.51 -10.69 -17.67
CA ASN A 98 -12.31 -9.37 -17.07
C ASN A 98 -11.23 -8.60 -17.87
N LEU A 99 -11.42 -7.29 -18.04
CA LEU A 99 -10.44 -6.39 -18.67
C LEU A 99 -9.86 -5.47 -17.60
N GLY A 100 -8.55 -5.55 -17.37
CA GLY A 100 -7.83 -4.69 -16.42
C GLY A 100 -7.14 -3.47 -17.06
N VAL A 101 -6.42 -2.72 -16.23
CA VAL A 101 -5.62 -1.54 -16.63
C VAL A 101 -4.73 -1.85 -17.84
N GLY A 102 -4.83 -1.01 -18.86
CA GLY A 102 -4.14 -1.11 -20.14
C GLY A 102 -4.82 -2.01 -21.17
N ALA A 103 -5.97 -2.61 -20.87
CA ALA A 103 -6.78 -3.25 -21.91
C ALA A 103 -7.34 -2.17 -22.85
N THR A 104 -7.45 -2.50 -24.13
CA THR A 104 -8.10 -1.64 -25.14
C THR A 104 -9.22 -2.43 -25.79
N PHE A 105 -10.37 -1.79 -26.01
CA PHE A 105 -11.55 -2.48 -26.55
C PHE A 105 -12.46 -1.52 -27.30
N GLY A 106 -13.34 -2.10 -28.13
CA GLY A 106 -14.32 -1.35 -28.91
C GLY A 106 -13.83 -0.96 -30.30
N GLU A 107 -12.78 -1.61 -30.79
CA GLU A 107 -12.22 -1.47 -32.14
C GLU A 107 -13.18 -1.81 -33.27
N SER A 108 -14.32 -2.45 -32.96
CA SER A 108 -15.42 -2.68 -33.92
C SER A 108 -15.95 -1.39 -34.57
N VAL A 109 -15.68 -0.21 -33.97
CA VAL A 109 -15.97 1.09 -34.58
C VAL A 109 -15.19 1.36 -35.87
N LEU A 110 -14.08 0.66 -36.11
CA LEU A 110 -13.34 0.78 -37.38
C LEU A 110 -14.05 0.08 -38.54
N THR A 111 -14.88 -0.92 -38.24
CA THR A 111 -15.57 -1.75 -39.25
C THR A 111 -17.08 -1.51 -39.31
N ASP A 112 -17.62 -0.56 -38.54
CA ASP A 112 -19.06 -0.26 -38.42
C ASP A 112 -19.92 -1.48 -38.05
N LEU A 113 -19.31 -2.45 -37.35
CA LEU A 113 -20.02 -3.63 -36.87
C LEU A 113 -20.69 -3.34 -35.50
N PRO A 114 -21.88 -3.90 -35.24
CA PRO A 114 -22.50 -3.89 -33.91
C PRO A 114 -21.57 -4.50 -32.85
N ARG A 115 -21.76 -4.14 -31.59
CA ARG A 115 -20.97 -4.67 -30.47
C ARG A 115 -21.24 -6.16 -30.27
N ASP A 116 -20.18 -6.96 -30.17
CA ASP A 116 -20.30 -8.42 -30.02
C ASP A 116 -20.57 -8.90 -28.59
N SER A 117 -20.34 -8.02 -27.62
CA SER A 117 -20.44 -8.29 -26.18
C SER A 117 -20.94 -7.07 -25.41
N THR A 118 -21.47 -7.29 -24.21
CA THR A 118 -21.83 -6.25 -23.25
C THR A 118 -20.64 -5.99 -22.33
N VAL A 119 -20.27 -4.74 -22.07
CA VAL A 119 -19.14 -4.41 -21.18
C VAL A 119 -19.64 -3.59 -19.99
N VAL A 120 -19.34 -4.05 -18.78
CA VAL A 120 -19.81 -3.46 -17.52
C VAL A 120 -18.63 -3.22 -16.59
N THR A 121 -18.59 -2.10 -15.87
CA THR A 121 -17.55 -1.85 -14.87
C THR A 121 -17.73 -2.78 -13.66
N LYS A 122 -16.67 -3.47 -13.24
CA LYS A 122 -16.66 -4.39 -12.09
C LYS A 122 -16.19 -3.71 -10.81
N THR A 123 -15.31 -2.72 -10.95
CA THR A 123 -14.88 -1.76 -9.92
C THR A 123 -15.17 -0.34 -10.40
N THR A 124 -14.82 0.67 -9.61
CA THR A 124 -14.59 2.01 -10.17
C THR A 124 -13.53 1.91 -11.27
N CYS A 125 -13.77 2.56 -12.42
CA CYS A 125 -12.95 2.43 -13.61
C CYS A 125 -12.64 3.79 -14.20
N GLU A 126 -11.36 4.03 -14.45
CA GLU A 126 -10.87 5.20 -15.16
C GLU A 126 -10.57 4.79 -16.61
N LEU A 127 -11.18 5.45 -17.59
CA LEU A 127 -11.05 5.09 -19.00
C LEU A 127 -10.63 6.30 -19.85
N LEU A 128 -9.82 6.03 -20.87
CA LEU A 128 -9.66 6.91 -22.02
C LEU A 128 -10.71 6.52 -23.06
N ARG A 129 -11.57 7.45 -23.45
CA ARG A 129 -12.58 7.28 -24.49
C ARG A 129 -12.25 8.13 -25.70
N VAL A 130 -12.21 7.55 -26.89
CA VAL A 130 -11.94 8.26 -28.15
C VAL A 130 -13.10 8.06 -29.11
N GLU A 131 -13.56 9.14 -29.76
CA GLU A 131 -14.65 9.06 -30.74
C GLU A 131 -14.21 8.31 -32.00
N GLN A 132 -15.18 7.65 -32.66
CA GLN A 132 -14.94 6.86 -33.86
C GLN A 132 -14.20 7.61 -34.97
N GLN A 133 -14.58 8.87 -35.25
CA GLN A 133 -13.97 9.67 -36.32
C GLN A 133 -12.49 9.97 -36.03
N ASP A 134 -12.19 10.41 -34.81
CA ASP A 134 -10.82 10.71 -34.38
C ASP A 134 -9.97 9.43 -34.34
N PHE A 135 -10.53 8.34 -33.80
CA PHE A 135 -9.83 7.07 -33.73
C PHE A 135 -9.48 6.53 -35.13
N ARG A 136 -10.37 6.68 -36.11
CA ARG A 136 -10.08 6.33 -37.52
C ARG A 136 -8.94 7.15 -38.09
N LEU A 137 -8.92 8.45 -37.87
CA LEU A 137 -7.84 9.33 -38.36
C LEU A 137 -6.48 8.99 -37.75
N ILE A 138 -6.45 8.70 -36.44
CA ILE A 138 -5.22 8.29 -35.74
C ILE A 138 -4.77 6.92 -36.24
N TRP A 139 -5.71 5.99 -36.43
CA TRP A 139 -5.45 4.66 -36.96
C TRP A 139 -4.87 4.69 -38.38
N GLU A 140 -5.44 5.47 -39.28
CA GLU A 140 -4.96 5.58 -40.67
C GLU A 140 -3.54 6.13 -40.76
N LYS A 141 -3.21 7.13 -39.92
CA LYS A 141 -1.87 7.74 -39.88
C LYS A 141 -0.82 6.85 -39.21
N ASN A 142 -1.22 5.94 -38.34
CA ASN A 142 -0.31 5.10 -37.53
C ASN A 142 -0.61 3.61 -37.72
N LYS A 143 -1.00 3.22 -38.95
CA LYS A 143 -1.63 1.94 -39.24
C LYS A 143 -0.86 0.72 -38.74
N GLU A 144 0.46 0.67 -38.93
CA GLU A 144 1.28 -0.47 -38.48
C GLU A 144 1.29 -0.60 -36.94
N LEU A 145 1.58 0.50 -36.23
CA LEU A 145 1.66 0.52 -34.77
C LEU A 145 0.29 0.35 -34.09
N MET A 146 -0.74 0.98 -34.65
CA MET A 146 -2.10 0.82 -34.13
C MET A 146 -2.66 -0.54 -34.49
N ASN A 147 -2.21 -1.19 -35.58
CA ASN A 147 -2.54 -2.59 -35.86
C ASN A 147 -1.87 -3.56 -34.90
N ASP A 148 -0.70 -3.27 -34.34
CA ASP A 148 -0.17 -4.09 -33.23
C ASP A 148 -1.03 -3.96 -31.95
N ILE A 149 -1.73 -2.83 -31.80
CA ILE A 149 -2.66 -2.57 -30.69
C ILE A 149 -4.07 -3.11 -30.97
N ILE A 150 -4.51 -3.14 -32.24
CA ILE A 150 -5.89 -3.43 -32.68
C ILE A 150 -6.02 -4.75 -33.45
N LEU A 151 -5.07 -5.07 -34.32
CA LEU A 151 -5.13 -6.13 -35.34
C LEU A 151 -4.62 -7.47 -34.79
N ASN A 152 -5.21 -7.85 -33.66
CA ASN A 152 -5.40 -9.24 -33.27
C ASN A 152 -6.76 -9.80 -33.71
N CYS A 153 -7.39 -9.17 -34.70
CA CYS A 153 -8.70 -9.53 -35.21
C CYS A 153 -8.68 -9.65 -36.75
N LYS A 154 -8.00 -10.68 -37.30
CA LYS A 154 -8.31 -11.27 -38.63
C LYS A 154 -7.84 -12.73 -38.74
N PHE A 155 -8.73 -13.68 -38.44
CA PHE A 155 -8.87 -14.85 -39.32
C PHE A 155 -10.25 -14.76 -39.96
N LYS A 156 -10.29 -14.42 -41.25
CA LYS A 156 -11.52 -14.51 -42.07
C LYS A 156 -11.81 -15.98 -42.32
N ASN A 157 -13.04 -16.38 -42.01
CA ASN A 157 -13.87 -17.43 -42.61
C ASN A 157 -13.15 -18.70 -43.10
N GLY A 158 -13.34 -19.79 -42.35
CA GLY A 158 -13.71 -21.12 -42.85
C GLY A 158 -12.95 -21.74 -44.02
N PHE A 159 -12.33 -22.90 -43.73
CA PHE A 159 -11.68 -23.84 -44.64
C PHE A 159 -10.29 -23.42 -45.17
N ALA A 160 -9.27 -23.72 -44.37
CA ALA A 160 -8.02 -24.22 -44.95
C ALA A 160 -8.21 -25.72 -45.21
N THR A 161 -8.08 -26.12 -46.48
CA THR A 161 -7.92 -27.51 -46.91
C THR A 161 -6.86 -28.24 -46.06
N PRO A 162 -7.02 -29.54 -45.79
CA PRO A 162 -6.06 -30.29 -45.00
C PRO A 162 -4.75 -30.37 -45.79
N VAL A 163 -3.77 -29.54 -45.42
CA VAL A 163 -2.40 -29.77 -45.85
C VAL A 163 -1.90 -30.90 -44.97
N THR A 164 -2.00 -32.12 -45.49
CA THR A 164 -1.20 -33.27 -45.06
C THR A 164 0.28 -32.90 -45.15
N GLN A 165 0.83 -32.33 -44.08
CA GLN A 165 2.26 -32.41 -43.82
C GLN A 165 2.48 -33.66 -42.98
N ASN A 166 2.94 -34.70 -43.67
CA ASN A 166 3.61 -35.84 -43.06
C ASN A 166 4.80 -35.31 -42.25
N ILE A 167 4.61 -35.15 -40.94
CA ILE A 167 5.72 -35.05 -40.00
C ILE A 167 6.25 -36.48 -39.84
N PRO A 168 7.54 -36.75 -40.14
CA PRO A 168 8.12 -38.03 -39.81
C PRO A 168 8.13 -38.14 -38.29
N VAL A 169 7.37 -39.10 -37.76
CA VAL A 169 7.47 -39.50 -36.36
C VAL A 169 8.86 -40.11 -36.18
N SER A 170 9.80 -39.32 -35.65
CA SER A 170 11.02 -39.85 -35.06
C SER A 170 10.65 -40.47 -33.71
N PRO A 171 10.77 -41.80 -33.52
CA PRO A 171 10.46 -42.43 -32.25
C PRO A 171 11.70 -42.32 -31.38
N THR A 172 11.76 -41.32 -30.49
CA THR A 172 12.52 -41.33 -29.21
C THR A 172 12.74 -39.91 -28.69
N LYS A 173 11.75 -39.37 -27.98
CA LYS A 173 11.97 -38.52 -26.80
C LYS A 173 10.67 -38.55 -26.02
N LYS A 174 10.67 -39.20 -24.85
CA LYS A 174 9.57 -39.14 -23.90
C LYS A 174 9.25 -37.66 -23.66
N GLN A 175 8.09 -37.18 -24.11
CA GLN A 175 7.52 -35.95 -23.58
C GLN A 175 7.33 -36.18 -22.07
N LEU A 176 8.01 -35.37 -21.26
CA LEU A 176 7.77 -35.34 -19.82
C LEU A 176 6.31 -34.94 -19.60
N SER A 177 5.61 -35.65 -18.71
CA SER A 177 4.26 -35.28 -18.29
C SER A 177 4.25 -33.81 -17.82
N PRO A 178 3.25 -32.99 -18.22
CA PRO A 178 3.10 -31.61 -17.76
C PRO A 178 3.05 -31.46 -16.23
N ASP A 179 2.68 -32.52 -15.51
CA ASP A 179 2.38 -32.46 -14.07
C ASP A 179 3.62 -32.56 -13.16
N HIS A 180 4.81 -32.88 -13.70
CA HIS A 180 6.06 -32.97 -12.90
C HIS A 180 7.29 -32.39 -13.64
N PRO A 181 7.38 -31.06 -13.82
CA PRO A 181 8.50 -30.43 -14.51
C PRO A 181 9.79 -30.51 -13.66
N ASN A 182 10.91 -30.93 -14.27
CA ASN A 182 12.22 -30.92 -13.61
C ASN A 182 12.69 -29.45 -13.39
N PRO A 183 12.82 -28.97 -12.13
CA PRO A 183 13.17 -27.57 -11.86
C PRO A 183 14.59 -27.17 -12.26
N ALA A 184 15.44 -28.16 -12.58
CA ALA A 184 16.80 -27.95 -13.07
C ALA A 184 16.88 -27.61 -14.56
N LEU A 185 15.77 -27.71 -15.30
CA LEU A 185 15.71 -27.40 -16.72
C LEU A 185 15.15 -25.99 -16.97
N PRO A 186 15.61 -25.32 -18.05
CA PRO A 186 15.05 -24.03 -18.47
C PRO A 186 13.54 -24.10 -18.73
N ILE A 187 12.85 -22.99 -18.48
CA ILE A 187 11.43 -22.76 -18.81
C ILE A 187 11.28 -22.38 -20.28
N THR A 188 12.29 -21.70 -20.83
CA THR A 188 12.29 -21.17 -22.19
C THR A 188 13.29 -21.94 -23.05
N GLU A 189 13.02 -22.05 -24.36
CA GLU A 189 13.96 -22.69 -25.30
C GLU A 189 15.26 -21.85 -25.48
N SER A 190 15.11 -20.54 -25.46
CA SER A 190 16.20 -19.57 -25.54
C SER A 190 16.03 -18.44 -24.52
N PRO A 191 17.13 -17.88 -23.97
CA PRO A 191 17.03 -16.73 -23.09
C PRO A 191 16.43 -15.53 -23.82
N SER A 192 15.61 -14.75 -23.13
CA SER A 192 15.17 -13.46 -23.64
C SER A 192 16.35 -12.52 -23.94
N PRO A 193 16.23 -11.54 -24.86
CA PRO A 193 17.33 -10.64 -25.19
C PRO A 193 17.93 -9.92 -23.98
N ALA A 194 17.08 -9.53 -23.03
CA ALA A 194 17.50 -8.89 -21.78
C ALA A 194 18.32 -9.85 -20.89
N MET A 195 17.85 -11.08 -20.67
CA MET A 195 18.57 -12.07 -19.87
C MET A 195 19.84 -12.55 -20.55
N HIS A 196 19.84 -12.66 -21.87
CA HIS A 196 21.03 -12.96 -22.65
C HIS A 196 22.11 -11.89 -22.46
N LYS A 197 21.74 -10.60 -22.58
CA LYS A 197 22.67 -9.48 -22.38
C LYS A 197 23.18 -9.38 -20.95
N MET A 198 22.31 -9.63 -19.96
CA MET A 198 22.70 -9.72 -18.55
C MET A 198 23.70 -10.86 -18.32
N GLY A 199 23.41 -12.04 -18.87
CA GLY A 199 24.31 -13.19 -18.84
C GLY A 199 25.67 -12.92 -19.45
N TRP A 200 25.70 -12.24 -20.60
CA TRP A 200 26.92 -11.78 -21.24
C TRP A 200 27.72 -10.84 -20.33
N ALA A 201 27.08 -9.82 -19.76
CA ALA A 201 27.77 -8.85 -18.89
C ALA A 201 28.37 -9.52 -17.64
N LEU A 202 27.59 -10.37 -16.96
CA LEU A 202 28.06 -11.11 -15.77
C LEU A 202 29.22 -12.05 -16.12
N ARG A 203 29.11 -12.79 -17.23
CA ARG A 203 30.17 -13.68 -17.71
C ARG A 203 31.45 -12.90 -18.05
N THR A 204 31.33 -11.78 -18.75
CA THR A 204 32.47 -10.92 -19.13
C THR A 204 33.23 -10.43 -17.89
N LEU A 205 32.51 -9.96 -16.87
CA LEU A 205 33.13 -9.51 -15.63
C LEU A 205 33.73 -10.67 -14.82
N LEU A 206 33.07 -11.83 -14.76
CA LEU A 206 33.60 -13.03 -14.09
C LEU A 206 34.89 -13.56 -14.75
N LEU A 207 35.03 -13.44 -16.06
CA LEU A 207 36.25 -13.84 -16.79
C LEU A 207 37.41 -12.87 -16.58
N ASN A 208 37.13 -11.60 -16.30
CA ASN A 208 38.14 -10.58 -16.00
C ASN A 208 38.43 -10.44 -14.49
N ASP A 209 37.75 -11.23 -13.66
CA ASP A 209 37.87 -11.16 -12.21
C ASP A 209 39.12 -11.88 -11.68
N SER A 210 39.80 -11.27 -10.71
CA SER A 210 41.06 -11.78 -10.15
C SER A 210 40.88 -12.99 -9.23
N THR A 211 39.64 -13.29 -8.80
CA THR A 211 39.35 -14.45 -7.94
C THR A 211 39.39 -15.79 -8.70
N GLY A 212 39.30 -15.78 -10.03
CA GLY A 212 39.32 -16.98 -10.86
C GLY A 212 38.12 -17.92 -10.62
N CYS A 213 36.95 -17.36 -10.31
CA CYS A 213 35.72 -18.12 -10.03
C CYS A 213 35.34 -19.08 -11.18
N LEU A 214 35.33 -18.58 -12.43
CA LEU A 214 35.13 -19.38 -13.64
C LEU A 214 36.44 -20.07 -14.04
N LYS A 215 36.50 -21.40 -13.87
CA LYS A 215 37.68 -22.21 -14.22
C LYS A 215 37.34 -23.64 -14.61
N ASP A 216 38.30 -24.31 -15.21
CA ASP A 216 38.21 -25.71 -15.59
C ASP A 216 38.33 -26.60 -14.35
N ARG A 217 37.38 -27.52 -14.16
CA ARG A 217 37.38 -28.47 -13.03
C ARG A 217 37.21 -29.89 -13.53
N LYS A 218 37.95 -30.85 -12.96
CA LYS A 218 37.83 -32.28 -13.29
C LYS A 218 36.87 -32.94 -12.31
N VAL A 219 35.75 -33.46 -12.79
CA VAL A 219 34.73 -34.15 -11.98
C VAL A 219 34.50 -35.54 -12.56
N SER A 220 34.63 -36.58 -11.72
CA SER A 220 34.44 -37.99 -12.11
C SER A 220 35.20 -38.37 -13.40
N GLY A 221 36.44 -37.89 -13.53
CA GLY A 221 37.30 -38.15 -14.68
C GLY A 221 37.07 -37.26 -15.91
N ARG A 222 35.96 -36.49 -15.98
CA ARG A 222 35.65 -35.58 -17.08
C ARG A 222 36.10 -34.14 -16.78
N LEU A 223 36.71 -33.47 -17.75
CA LEU A 223 37.09 -32.06 -17.64
C LEU A 223 35.88 -31.18 -17.99
N ILE A 224 35.38 -30.45 -17.00
CA ILE A 224 34.31 -29.46 -17.14
C ILE A 224 34.99 -28.10 -17.28
N ARG A 225 35.02 -27.59 -18.52
CA ARG A 225 35.57 -26.25 -18.79
C ARG A 225 34.70 -25.13 -18.25
N LYS A 226 35.34 -24.01 -17.86
CA LYS A 226 34.73 -22.71 -17.48
C LYS A 226 33.44 -22.85 -16.66
N CYS A 227 33.53 -23.54 -15.53
CA CYS A 227 32.42 -23.71 -14.60
C CYS A 227 32.69 -22.93 -13.30
N ALA A 228 31.69 -22.84 -12.42
CA ALA A 228 31.83 -22.29 -11.07
C ALA A 228 30.87 -22.97 -10.08
N PRO A 229 31.27 -23.18 -8.80
CA PRO A 229 30.38 -23.54 -7.71
C PRO A 229 29.32 -22.46 -7.49
N GLY A 230 28.08 -22.89 -7.21
CA GLY A 230 26.99 -21.97 -6.87
C GLY A 230 27.34 -21.04 -5.70
N SER A 231 28.05 -21.55 -4.68
CA SER A 231 28.48 -20.75 -3.54
C SER A 231 29.48 -19.65 -3.90
N GLU A 232 30.44 -19.93 -4.78
CA GLU A 232 31.40 -18.93 -5.28
C GLU A 232 30.69 -17.87 -6.14
N LEU A 233 29.72 -18.27 -6.96
CA LEU A 233 28.90 -17.35 -7.77
C LEU A 233 28.05 -16.40 -6.90
N VAL A 234 27.53 -16.90 -5.78
CA VAL A 234 26.79 -16.08 -4.80
C VAL A 234 27.72 -15.06 -4.15
N ASP A 235 28.89 -15.50 -3.66
CA ASP A 235 29.88 -14.61 -3.05
C ASP A 235 30.33 -13.52 -4.02
N TRP A 236 30.59 -13.89 -5.27
CA TRP A 236 31.01 -12.95 -6.31
C TRP A 236 29.92 -11.92 -6.61
N LEU A 237 28.67 -12.35 -6.78
CA LEU A 237 27.56 -11.43 -7.09
C LEU A 237 27.29 -10.45 -5.95
N MET A 238 27.44 -10.87 -4.70
CA MET A 238 27.32 -9.99 -3.53
C MET A 238 28.46 -8.96 -3.45
N ASN A 239 29.66 -9.33 -3.88
CA ASN A 239 30.81 -8.43 -3.92
C ASN A 239 30.79 -7.49 -5.15
N LEU A 240 30.08 -7.86 -6.21
CA LEU A 240 29.98 -7.07 -7.44
C LEU A 240 29.29 -5.72 -7.23
N SER A 241 28.22 -5.69 -6.43
CA SER A 241 27.42 -4.48 -6.22
C SER A 241 26.78 -4.44 -4.84
N PRO A 242 26.76 -3.26 -4.18
CA PRO A 242 26.11 -3.10 -2.88
C PRO A 242 24.58 -3.26 -2.93
N VAL A 243 23.98 -3.34 -4.12
CA VAL A 243 22.54 -3.55 -4.32
C VAL A 243 22.08 -4.96 -3.88
N VAL A 244 23.00 -5.93 -3.81
CA VAL A 244 22.69 -7.32 -3.39
C VAL A 244 23.08 -7.50 -1.93
N HIS A 245 22.09 -7.55 -1.05
CA HIS A 245 22.30 -7.46 0.40
C HIS A 245 22.39 -8.83 1.09
N THR A 246 21.82 -9.87 0.47
CA THR A 246 21.70 -11.21 1.08
C THR A 246 22.04 -12.31 0.09
N ARG A 247 22.52 -13.44 0.61
CA ARG A 247 22.77 -14.66 -0.19
C ARG A 247 21.50 -15.21 -0.83
N ILE A 248 20.34 -15.02 -0.17
CA ILE A 248 19.03 -15.44 -0.68
C ILE A 248 18.66 -14.64 -1.94
N GLN A 249 18.86 -13.32 -1.92
CA GLN A 249 18.67 -12.47 -3.11
C GLN A 249 19.57 -12.92 -4.26
N ALA A 250 20.87 -13.11 -3.99
CA ALA A 250 21.83 -13.59 -4.99
C ALA A 250 21.42 -14.96 -5.56
N THR A 251 20.96 -15.88 -4.71
CA THR A 251 20.47 -17.21 -5.12
C THR A 251 19.27 -17.10 -6.05
N GLY A 252 18.29 -16.23 -5.73
CA GLY A 252 17.13 -15.97 -6.60
C GLY A 252 17.53 -15.35 -7.95
N MET A 253 18.48 -14.40 -7.95
CA MET A 253 19.01 -13.80 -9.18
C MET A 253 19.67 -14.84 -10.09
N TRP A 254 20.48 -15.73 -9.52
CA TRP A 254 21.08 -16.83 -10.28
C TRP A 254 20.05 -17.86 -10.74
N GLN A 255 19.02 -18.14 -9.92
CA GLN A 255 17.90 -19.00 -10.33
C GLN A 255 17.15 -18.40 -11.53
N ALA A 256 16.96 -17.08 -11.59
CA ALA A 256 16.34 -16.41 -12.74
C ALA A 256 17.16 -16.56 -14.03
N LEU A 257 18.50 -16.58 -13.92
CA LEU A 257 19.38 -16.83 -15.07
C LEU A 257 19.36 -18.31 -15.49
N LEU A 258 19.26 -19.23 -14.53
CA LEU A 258 19.18 -20.66 -14.80
C LEU A 258 17.89 -21.03 -15.52
N GLU A 259 16.76 -20.51 -15.04
CA GLU A 259 15.45 -20.86 -15.59
C GLU A 259 15.24 -20.29 -17.02
N GLU A 260 15.86 -19.16 -17.36
CA GLU A 260 15.87 -18.63 -18.74
C GLU A 260 16.96 -19.29 -19.62
N GLY A 261 17.72 -20.24 -19.08
CA GLY A 261 18.73 -20.99 -19.81
C GLY A 261 19.99 -20.20 -20.15
N VAL A 262 20.30 -19.14 -19.40
CA VAL A 262 21.57 -18.39 -19.50
C VAL A 262 22.71 -19.18 -18.88
N ILE A 263 22.43 -19.82 -17.75
CA ILE A 263 23.32 -20.77 -17.08
C ILE A 263 22.64 -22.12 -16.93
N SER A 264 23.41 -23.19 -16.80
CA SER A 264 22.90 -24.54 -16.58
C SER A 264 23.71 -25.22 -15.47
N HIS A 265 23.02 -26.02 -14.63
CA HIS A 265 23.71 -26.99 -13.78
C HIS A 265 24.36 -28.02 -14.70
N VAL A 266 25.64 -28.36 -14.47
CA VAL A 266 26.40 -29.20 -15.40
C VAL A 266 25.75 -30.58 -15.59
N ALA A 267 25.13 -31.15 -14.56
CA ALA A 267 24.40 -32.42 -14.67
C ALA A 267 22.91 -32.25 -15.04
N LYS A 268 22.37 -31.02 -15.09
CA LYS A 268 20.94 -30.73 -15.33
C LYS A 268 19.96 -31.40 -14.35
N GLU A 269 20.45 -31.72 -13.15
CA GLU A 269 19.70 -32.38 -12.08
C GLU A 269 19.23 -31.45 -10.96
N GLN A 270 19.85 -30.28 -10.79
CA GLN A 270 19.58 -29.40 -9.66
C GLN A 270 19.18 -28.00 -10.14
N PRO A 271 18.16 -27.37 -9.52
CA PRO A 271 17.97 -25.93 -9.61
C PRO A 271 19.16 -25.20 -8.99
N PHE A 272 19.23 -23.89 -9.13
CA PHE A 272 20.34 -23.12 -8.57
C PHE A 272 20.34 -23.25 -7.03
N LYS A 273 21.50 -23.59 -6.49
CA LYS A 273 21.73 -23.81 -5.06
C LYS A 273 23.04 -23.16 -4.68
N ASP A 274 23.00 -22.40 -3.59
CA ASP A 274 24.17 -21.88 -2.87
C ASP A 274 24.93 -23.02 -2.17
N LYS A 275 25.54 -23.88 -2.98
CA LYS A 275 26.28 -25.08 -2.60
C LYS A 275 27.40 -25.32 -3.63
N VAL A 276 28.22 -26.33 -3.39
CA VAL A 276 29.33 -26.73 -4.26
C VAL A 276 28.86 -27.54 -5.48
N PHE A 277 27.71 -27.17 -6.06
CA PHE A 277 27.24 -27.68 -7.35
C PHE A 277 27.79 -26.82 -8.47
N LEU A 278 28.18 -27.43 -9.58
CA LEU A 278 28.83 -26.73 -10.68
C LEU A 278 27.81 -26.22 -11.69
N TYR A 279 27.94 -24.95 -12.04
CA TYR A 279 27.16 -24.28 -13.07
C TYR A 279 28.07 -23.78 -14.19
N ARG A 280 27.50 -23.64 -15.38
CA ARG A 280 28.20 -23.16 -16.57
C ARG A 280 27.28 -22.20 -17.35
N PHE A 281 27.88 -21.19 -17.99
CA PHE A 281 27.17 -20.32 -18.93
C PHE A 281 26.89 -21.05 -20.25
N ARG A 282 25.73 -20.78 -20.86
CA ARG A 282 25.35 -21.33 -22.17
C ARG A 282 26.39 -21.05 -23.26
N ALA A 283 27.01 -19.87 -23.23
CA ALA A 283 28.07 -19.48 -24.15
C ALA A 283 29.36 -20.31 -24.04
N ASP A 284 29.54 -21.06 -22.95
CA ASP A 284 30.71 -21.92 -22.71
C ASP A 284 30.42 -23.41 -22.93
N GLU A 285 29.19 -23.80 -23.32
CA GLU A 285 28.85 -25.20 -23.59
C GLU A 285 29.58 -25.75 -24.84
N ASP A 286 29.68 -24.95 -25.91
CA ASP A 286 30.28 -25.35 -27.19
C ASP A 286 31.79 -25.08 -27.29
N GLY A 287 32.41 -24.53 -26.24
CA GLY A 287 33.84 -24.23 -26.21
C GLY A 287 34.30 -23.07 -27.10
N SER A 288 33.37 -22.32 -27.70
CA SER A 288 33.59 -21.19 -28.62
C SER A 288 33.78 -19.83 -27.94
N GLY A 289 33.74 -19.78 -26.61
CA GLY A 289 33.76 -18.52 -25.86
C GLY A 289 35.10 -17.77 -25.97
N THR A 290 35.09 -16.62 -26.63
CA THR A 290 36.22 -15.66 -26.71
C THR A 290 36.53 -15.03 -25.34
N SER A 291 37.79 -14.62 -25.15
CA SER A 291 38.20 -13.79 -24.01
C SER A 291 37.70 -12.36 -24.22
N PRO A 292 37.10 -11.71 -23.21
CA PRO A 292 36.58 -10.36 -23.35
C PRO A 292 37.71 -9.34 -23.57
N SER A 293 37.43 -8.33 -24.40
CA SER A 293 38.32 -7.16 -24.56
C SER A 293 38.16 -6.16 -23.40
N THR A 294 39.05 -5.16 -23.36
CA THR A 294 38.92 -4.03 -22.42
C THR A 294 37.63 -3.24 -22.63
N ASP A 295 37.20 -3.09 -23.89
CA ASP A 295 35.98 -2.36 -24.25
C ASP A 295 34.73 -3.14 -23.85
N ASP A 296 34.74 -4.47 -24.03
CA ASP A 296 33.67 -5.36 -23.54
C ASP A 296 33.51 -5.25 -22.03
N THR A 297 34.63 -5.16 -21.30
CA THR A 297 34.62 -5.03 -19.84
C THR A 297 34.03 -3.70 -19.40
N SER A 298 34.33 -2.59 -20.10
CA SER A 298 33.70 -1.30 -19.80
C SER A 298 32.20 -1.33 -20.08
N SER A 299 31.80 -1.86 -21.24
CA SER A 299 30.39 -1.96 -21.63
C SER A 299 29.59 -2.86 -20.68
N ALA A 300 30.18 -3.97 -20.23
CA ALA A 300 29.59 -4.85 -19.24
C ALA A 300 29.38 -4.13 -17.88
N ASN A 301 30.36 -3.35 -17.42
CA ASN A 301 30.23 -2.57 -16.19
C ASN A 301 29.09 -1.56 -16.25
N ASP A 302 28.94 -0.85 -17.36
CA ASP A 302 27.83 0.11 -17.53
C ASP A 302 26.48 -0.60 -17.59
N HIS A 303 26.40 -1.75 -18.27
CA HIS A 303 25.17 -2.54 -18.30
C HIS A 303 24.80 -3.10 -16.91
N ILE A 304 25.76 -3.51 -16.08
CA ILE A 304 25.49 -3.96 -14.71
C ILE A 304 24.92 -2.83 -13.85
N LYS A 305 25.42 -1.60 -13.96
CA LYS A 305 24.90 -0.45 -13.20
C LYS A 305 23.40 -0.23 -13.44
N GLU A 306 22.93 -0.46 -14.67
CA GLU A 306 21.52 -0.27 -15.05
C GLU A 306 20.66 -1.54 -14.87
N GLY A 307 21.20 -2.70 -15.25
CA GLY A 307 20.44 -3.94 -15.37
C GLY A 307 20.40 -4.79 -14.11
N LEU A 308 21.33 -4.64 -13.18
CA LEU A 308 21.42 -5.52 -12.00
C LEU A 308 20.20 -5.39 -11.09
N THR A 309 19.66 -4.17 -10.95
CA THR A 309 18.41 -3.92 -10.22
C THR A 309 17.25 -4.68 -10.85
N GLN A 310 17.17 -4.75 -12.19
CA GLN A 310 16.11 -5.53 -12.86
C GLN A 310 16.25 -7.04 -12.59
N LEU A 311 17.48 -7.56 -12.55
CA LEU A 311 17.73 -8.95 -12.18
C LEU A 311 17.35 -9.23 -10.72
N LEU A 312 17.64 -8.30 -9.81
CA LEU A 312 17.23 -8.38 -8.40
C LEU A 312 15.71 -8.50 -8.26
N HIS A 313 14.95 -7.71 -9.01
CA HIS A 313 13.47 -7.76 -9.00
C HIS A 313 12.90 -9.06 -9.57
N ARG A 314 13.60 -9.72 -10.51
CA ARG A 314 13.19 -11.01 -11.09
C ARG A 314 13.48 -12.21 -10.19
N GLY A 315 14.41 -12.06 -9.24
CA GLY A 315 14.90 -13.15 -8.39
C GLY A 315 13.79 -13.88 -7.61
N PRO A 316 12.89 -13.18 -6.91
CA PRO A 316 11.88 -13.89 -6.13
C PRO A 316 10.76 -14.49 -7.00
N ASP A 317 10.43 -13.92 -8.17
CA ASP A 317 9.51 -14.56 -9.11
C ASP A 317 10.08 -15.90 -9.62
N ALA A 318 11.40 -15.96 -9.83
CA ALA A 318 12.09 -17.19 -10.19
C ALA A 318 12.07 -18.21 -9.03
N THR A 319 12.25 -17.74 -7.80
CA THR A 319 12.10 -18.57 -6.59
C THR A 319 10.67 -19.11 -6.45
N LEU A 320 9.65 -18.28 -6.72
CA LEU A 320 8.25 -18.69 -6.71
C LEU A 320 8.01 -19.81 -7.72
N ARG A 321 8.43 -19.61 -8.98
CA ARG A 321 8.30 -20.63 -10.03
C ARG A 321 9.04 -21.92 -9.66
N LEU A 322 10.23 -21.81 -9.07
CA LEU A 322 10.99 -22.95 -8.57
C LEU A 322 10.19 -23.76 -7.54
N ILE A 323 9.58 -23.08 -6.55
CA ILE A 323 8.76 -23.74 -5.51
C ILE A 323 7.50 -24.36 -6.13
N LEU A 324 6.80 -23.63 -7.01
CA LEU A 324 5.54 -24.07 -7.60
C LEU A 324 5.66 -25.23 -8.59
N ARG A 325 6.87 -25.52 -9.08
CA ARG A 325 7.19 -26.73 -9.85
C ARG A 325 7.31 -27.98 -9.00
N LYS A 326 7.46 -27.85 -7.68
CA LYS A 326 7.45 -28.99 -6.77
C LYS A 326 6.02 -29.51 -6.60
N PRO A 327 5.85 -30.85 -6.47
CA PRO A 327 4.59 -31.41 -5.99
C PRO A 327 4.16 -30.76 -4.68
N SER A 328 2.85 -30.52 -4.51
CA SER A 328 2.28 -29.84 -3.34
C SER A 328 2.73 -30.43 -1.99
N HIS A 329 2.93 -31.74 -1.92
CA HIS A 329 3.32 -32.44 -0.69
C HIS A 329 4.82 -32.33 -0.35
N GLU A 330 5.66 -31.82 -1.26
CA GLU A 330 7.10 -31.64 -1.06
C GLU A 330 7.48 -30.18 -0.65
N ARG A 331 6.50 -29.28 -0.59
CA ARG A 331 6.71 -27.88 -0.22
C ARG A 331 6.90 -27.77 1.30
N THR A 332 7.97 -27.12 1.74
CA THR A 332 8.21 -26.89 3.18
C THR A 332 7.31 -25.77 3.71
N PRO A 333 7.07 -25.67 5.04
CA PRO A 333 6.31 -24.57 5.62
C PRO A 333 6.85 -23.18 5.26
N GLU A 334 8.17 -23.03 5.19
CA GLU A 334 8.82 -21.77 4.79
C GLU A 334 8.57 -21.45 3.30
N GLU A 335 8.54 -22.47 2.45
CA GLU A 335 8.23 -22.32 1.02
C GLU A 335 6.75 -21.98 0.79
N LEU A 336 5.85 -22.53 1.59
CA LEU A 336 4.43 -22.18 1.57
C LEU A 336 4.21 -20.72 1.97
N GLU A 337 4.93 -20.23 2.99
CA GLU A 337 4.86 -18.83 3.39
C GLU A 337 5.38 -17.91 2.27
N LEU A 338 6.49 -18.27 1.61
CA LEU A 338 7.00 -17.53 0.46
C LEU A 338 5.98 -17.49 -0.69
N VAL A 339 5.34 -18.62 -1.02
CA VAL A 339 4.29 -18.65 -2.05
C VAL A 339 3.13 -17.75 -1.64
N PHE A 340 2.65 -17.86 -0.40
CA PHE A 340 1.56 -17.04 0.13
C PHE A 340 1.88 -15.54 0.03
N GLU A 341 3.09 -15.11 0.42
CA GLU A 341 3.55 -13.73 0.27
C GLU A 341 3.47 -13.24 -1.18
N GLU A 342 3.84 -14.08 -2.16
CA GLU A 342 3.72 -13.72 -3.57
C GLU A 342 2.26 -13.66 -4.05
N LEU A 343 1.40 -14.57 -3.57
CA LEU A 343 -0.03 -14.57 -3.93
C LEU A 343 -0.74 -13.28 -3.48
N LEU A 344 -0.26 -12.62 -2.41
CA LEU A 344 -0.78 -11.31 -1.98
C LEU A 344 -0.56 -10.21 -3.04
N HIS A 345 0.39 -10.39 -3.94
CA HIS A 345 0.73 -9.42 -4.97
C HIS A 345 0.05 -9.70 -6.32
N ILE A 346 -0.69 -10.81 -6.47
CA ILE A 346 -1.36 -11.17 -7.72
C ILE A 346 -2.76 -10.51 -7.79
N PRO A 347 -3.02 -9.60 -8.75
CA PRO A 347 -4.28 -8.86 -8.81
C PRO A 347 -5.52 -9.75 -8.93
N ALA A 348 -5.44 -10.83 -9.70
CA ALA A 348 -6.52 -11.82 -9.85
C ALA A 348 -6.93 -12.47 -8.51
N LEU A 349 -6.04 -12.50 -7.51
CA LEU A 349 -6.29 -13.10 -6.21
C LEU A 349 -6.66 -12.07 -5.13
N SER A 350 -6.56 -10.77 -5.41
CA SER A 350 -6.74 -9.70 -4.42
C SER A 350 -8.03 -9.82 -3.61
N HIS A 351 -9.14 -10.15 -4.29
CA HIS A 351 -10.49 -10.31 -3.73
C HIS A 351 -10.70 -11.55 -2.85
N LEU A 352 -9.73 -12.48 -2.79
CA LEU A 352 -9.84 -13.70 -1.98
C LEU A 352 -9.38 -13.43 -0.53
N SER A 353 -10.02 -14.10 0.43
CA SER A 353 -9.65 -14.04 1.84
C SER A 353 -8.22 -14.56 2.06
N THR A 354 -7.64 -14.17 3.19
CA THR A 354 -6.32 -14.65 3.61
C THR A 354 -6.28 -16.18 3.75
N SER A 355 -7.35 -16.79 4.27
CA SER A 355 -7.47 -18.24 4.41
C SER A 355 -7.47 -18.95 3.06
N ILE A 356 -8.24 -18.45 2.08
CA ILE A 356 -8.25 -18.99 0.71
C ILE A 356 -6.87 -18.87 0.07
N LYS A 357 -6.19 -17.73 0.22
CA LYS A 357 -4.84 -17.54 -0.34
C LYS A 357 -3.82 -18.50 0.28
N ARG A 358 -3.92 -18.79 1.58
CA ARG A 358 -3.07 -19.80 2.24
C ARG A 358 -3.33 -21.21 1.73
N GLU A 359 -4.59 -21.59 1.57
CA GLU A 359 -4.95 -22.87 0.97
C GLU A 359 -4.45 -22.97 -0.47
N LEU A 360 -4.63 -21.90 -1.27
CA LEU A 360 -4.11 -21.80 -2.63
C LEU A 360 -2.59 -21.98 -2.69
N ALA A 361 -1.83 -21.40 -1.75
CA ALA A 361 -0.37 -21.55 -1.72
C ALA A 361 0.07 -23.02 -1.66
N SER A 362 -0.73 -23.89 -1.04
CA SER A 362 -0.43 -25.33 -0.94
C SER A 362 -0.73 -26.11 -2.22
N ILE A 363 -1.67 -25.67 -3.07
CA ILE A 363 -2.17 -26.46 -4.20
C ILE A 363 -1.99 -25.81 -5.57
N ILE A 364 -1.70 -24.52 -5.64
CA ILE A 364 -1.52 -23.81 -6.90
C ILE A 364 -0.31 -24.38 -7.63
N VAL A 365 -0.45 -24.59 -8.94
CA VAL A 365 0.57 -25.21 -9.80
C VAL A 365 1.07 -24.19 -10.80
N PHE A 366 2.36 -24.23 -11.11
CA PHE A 366 2.93 -23.44 -12.20
C PHE A 366 2.93 -24.25 -13.50
N GLU A 367 2.37 -23.69 -14.56
CA GLU A 367 2.31 -24.27 -15.90
C GLU A 367 2.94 -23.32 -16.92
N SER A 368 3.75 -23.84 -17.85
CA SER A 368 4.40 -23.02 -18.88
C SER A 368 4.35 -23.68 -20.24
N HIS A 369 4.16 -22.87 -21.27
CA HIS A 369 4.05 -23.32 -22.66
C HIS A 369 4.97 -22.50 -23.56
N ALA A 370 5.77 -23.20 -24.38
CA ALA A 370 6.80 -22.56 -25.18
C ALA A 370 6.26 -21.86 -26.43
N GLN A 371 5.21 -22.39 -27.07
CA GLN A 371 4.81 -22.00 -28.42
C GLN A 371 3.46 -21.28 -28.47
N ALA A 372 3.42 -20.17 -29.20
CA ALA A 372 2.19 -19.52 -29.65
C ALA A 372 1.37 -20.48 -30.54
N GLY A 373 0.06 -20.32 -30.54
CA GLY A 373 -0.90 -21.20 -31.22
C GLY A 373 -1.28 -22.46 -30.42
N THR A 374 -0.62 -22.74 -29.29
CA THR A 374 -0.99 -23.86 -28.42
C THR A 374 -2.40 -23.66 -27.86
N VAL A 375 -3.27 -24.66 -28.03
CA VAL A 375 -4.63 -24.63 -27.47
C VAL A 375 -4.61 -25.20 -26.05
N LEU A 376 -5.01 -24.42 -25.05
CA LEU A 376 -5.10 -24.89 -23.65
C LEU A 376 -6.31 -25.81 -23.43
N PHE A 377 -7.46 -25.41 -23.98
CA PHE A 377 -8.69 -26.20 -24.00
C PHE A 377 -9.63 -25.65 -25.07
N ASN A 378 -10.57 -26.49 -25.52
CA ASN A 378 -11.56 -26.15 -26.53
C ASN A 378 -12.90 -25.77 -25.90
N GLN A 379 -13.67 -24.97 -26.63
CA GLN A 379 -15.09 -24.79 -26.35
C GLN A 379 -15.82 -26.14 -26.39
N GLY A 380 -16.65 -26.40 -25.38
CA GLY A 380 -17.37 -27.66 -25.20
C GLY A 380 -16.61 -28.69 -24.36
N ASP A 381 -15.31 -28.50 -24.09
CA ASP A 381 -14.56 -29.38 -23.20
C ASP A 381 -15.09 -29.31 -21.75
N GLU A 382 -14.82 -30.34 -20.95
CA GLU A 382 -15.10 -30.32 -19.53
C GLU A 382 -14.23 -29.29 -18.80
N GLY A 383 -14.83 -28.51 -17.90
CA GLY A 383 -14.09 -27.55 -17.06
C GLY A 383 -13.24 -28.24 -16.02
N ARG A 384 -11.92 -28.39 -16.26
CA ARG A 384 -11.01 -29.09 -15.33
C ARG A 384 -10.11 -28.22 -14.48
N SER A 385 -9.81 -27.00 -14.91
CA SER A 385 -8.89 -26.11 -14.19
C SER A 385 -9.25 -24.63 -14.35
N TRP A 386 -8.84 -23.82 -13.36
CA TRP A 386 -8.84 -22.36 -13.41
C TRP A 386 -7.41 -21.88 -13.61
N TYR A 387 -7.23 -20.86 -14.45
CA TYR A 387 -5.92 -20.37 -14.85
C TYR A 387 -5.77 -18.87 -14.56
N ILE A 388 -4.56 -18.46 -14.18
CA ILE A 388 -4.14 -17.06 -14.01
C ILE A 388 -2.89 -16.85 -14.84
N LEU A 389 -2.88 -15.86 -15.72
CA LEU A 389 -1.77 -15.60 -16.63
C LEU A 389 -0.69 -14.76 -15.94
N GLN A 390 0.49 -15.33 -15.69
CA GLN A 390 1.64 -14.64 -15.12
C GLN A 390 2.53 -13.97 -16.19
N LYS A 391 2.65 -14.59 -17.36
CA LYS A 391 3.47 -14.08 -18.47
C LYS A 391 2.83 -14.42 -19.81
N GLY A 392 2.87 -13.48 -20.75
CA GLY A 392 2.38 -13.66 -22.13
C GLY A 392 0.92 -13.28 -22.34
N LYS A 393 0.33 -13.78 -23.42
CA LYS A 393 -1.05 -13.47 -23.84
C LYS A 393 -1.77 -14.71 -24.36
N VAL A 394 -3.08 -14.74 -24.18
CA VAL A 394 -3.96 -15.78 -24.73
C VAL A 394 -5.19 -15.16 -25.41
N ASP A 395 -5.67 -15.79 -26.46
CA ASP A 395 -6.89 -15.44 -27.16
C ASP A 395 -8.05 -16.32 -26.70
N VAL A 396 -9.20 -15.68 -26.48
CA VAL A 396 -10.49 -16.31 -26.18
C VAL A 396 -11.25 -16.42 -27.50
N VAL A 397 -11.49 -17.65 -27.96
CA VAL A 397 -12.08 -17.95 -29.26
C VAL A 397 -13.42 -18.66 -29.08
N ILE A 398 -14.46 -18.18 -29.76
CA ILE A 398 -15.80 -18.78 -29.75
C ILE A 398 -16.17 -19.24 -31.16
N HIS A 399 -16.70 -20.45 -31.27
CA HIS A 399 -17.17 -21.04 -32.53
C HIS A 399 -18.23 -20.12 -33.18
N GLY A 400 -18.02 -19.79 -34.45
CA GLY A 400 -18.89 -18.88 -35.22
C GLY A 400 -18.65 -17.38 -34.98
N LYS A 401 -17.80 -17.01 -34.02
CA LYS A 401 -17.47 -15.60 -33.69
C LYS A 401 -15.99 -15.24 -33.85
N GLY A 402 -15.10 -16.23 -33.83
CA GLY A 402 -13.65 -16.00 -33.86
C GLY A 402 -13.13 -15.54 -32.50
N THR A 403 -12.02 -14.80 -32.49
CA THR A 403 -11.42 -14.25 -31.27
C THR A 403 -12.32 -13.14 -30.71
N VAL A 404 -12.86 -13.35 -29.52
CA VAL A 404 -13.76 -12.40 -28.84
C VAL A 404 -13.05 -11.52 -27.82
N ALA A 405 -11.89 -11.97 -27.30
CA ALA A 405 -11.06 -11.19 -26.39
C ALA A 405 -9.63 -11.72 -26.39
N THR A 406 -8.68 -10.86 -25.99
CA THR A 406 -7.30 -11.25 -25.67
C THR A 406 -7.02 -10.94 -24.21
N LEU A 407 -6.57 -11.95 -23.46
CA LEU A 407 -6.16 -11.83 -22.07
C LEU A 407 -4.65 -11.65 -21.98
N LYS A 408 -4.20 -10.90 -20.99
CA LYS A 408 -2.80 -10.56 -20.73
C LYS A 408 -2.40 -10.86 -19.30
N GLU A 409 -1.13 -10.61 -18.99
CA GLU A 409 -0.56 -10.81 -17.66
C GLU A 409 -1.43 -10.15 -16.56
N GLY A 410 -1.76 -10.92 -15.54
CA GLY A 410 -2.64 -10.53 -14.44
C GLY A 410 -4.11 -10.94 -14.62
N ASP A 411 -4.55 -11.29 -15.83
CA ASP A 411 -5.91 -11.78 -16.09
C ASP A 411 -6.08 -13.26 -15.71
N ASP A 412 -7.32 -13.66 -15.44
CA ASP A 412 -7.69 -15.03 -15.11
C ASP A 412 -8.84 -15.56 -15.99
N PHE A 413 -8.90 -16.88 -16.20
CA PHE A 413 -9.91 -17.51 -17.06
C PHE A 413 -10.20 -18.97 -16.69
N GLY A 414 -11.35 -19.47 -17.15
CA GLY A 414 -11.76 -20.86 -16.94
C GLY A 414 -12.43 -21.16 -15.59
N LYS A 415 -12.66 -20.14 -14.73
CA LYS A 415 -13.33 -20.30 -13.43
C LYS A 415 -14.80 -20.78 -13.55
N LEU A 416 -15.54 -20.27 -14.53
CA LEU A 416 -16.99 -20.49 -14.65
C LEU A 416 -17.38 -21.96 -14.81
N ALA A 417 -16.61 -22.69 -15.63
CA ALA A 417 -16.85 -24.11 -15.89
C ALA A 417 -16.66 -24.97 -14.63
N LEU A 418 -15.88 -24.50 -13.65
CA LEU A 418 -15.72 -25.17 -12.36
C LEU A 418 -16.91 -24.91 -11.44
N ILE A 419 -17.44 -23.68 -11.43
CA ILE A 419 -18.52 -23.26 -10.54
C ILE A 419 -19.87 -23.86 -10.97
N ASN A 420 -20.17 -23.77 -12.26
CA ASN A 420 -21.48 -24.15 -12.79
C ASN A 420 -21.55 -25.62 -13.23
N ASP A 421 -20.46 -26.37 -13.07
CA ASP A 421 -20.28 -27.71 -13.60
C ASP A 421 -20.72 -27.84 -15.07
N ALA A 422 -20.30 -26.86 -15.88
CA ALA A 422 -20.75 -26.68 -17.26
C ALA A 422 -19.57 -26.80 -18.25
N PRO A 423 -19.82 -27.18 -19.52
CA PRO A 423 -18.79 -27.19 -20.55
C PRO A 423 -18.14 -25.82 -20.76
N ARG A 424 -16.89 -25.81 -21.26
CA ARG A 424 -16.15 -24.59 -21.61
C ARG A 424 -16.94 -23.75 -22.62
N ALA A 425 -17.17 -22.48 -22.29
CA ALA A 425 -17.90 -21.56 -23.17
C ALA A 425 -17.06 -21.02 -24.35
N ALA A 426 -15.73 -21.17 -24.28
CA ALA A 426 -14.79 -20.69 -25.28
C ALA A 426 -13.53 -21.56 -25.32
N THR A 427 -12.83 -21.55 -26.45
CA THR A 427 -11.49 -22.11 -26.66
C THR A 427 -10.44 -21.08 -26.23
N ILE A 428 -9.37 -21.51 -25.56
CA ILE A 428 -8.25 -20.63 -25.21
C ILE A 428 -7.01 -21.03 -26.00
N VAL A 429 -6.43 -20.08 -26.72
CA VAL A 429 -5.25 -20.29 -27.57
C VAL A 429 -4.14 -19.35 -27.15
N LEU A 430 -2.91 -19.86 -26.99
CA LEU A 430 -1.76 -19.03 -26.70
C LEU A 430 -1.45 -18.13 -27.88
N LYS A 431 -1.15 -16.87 -27.58
CA LYS A 431 -0.89 -15.86 -28.59
C LYS A 431 0.60 -15.57 -28.76
N GLU A 432 1.34 -15.71 -27.68
CA GLU A 432 2.77 -15.42 -27.61
C GLU A 432 3.53 -16.66 -27.13
N ASN A 433 4.81 -16.75 -27.52
CA ASN A 433 5.70 -17.78 -27.04
C ASN A 433 5.98 -17.59 -25.54
N ASN A 434 6.34 -18.67 -24.85
CA ASN A 434 6.74 -18.67 -23.43
C ASN A 434 5.67 -18.10 -22.47
N CYS A 435 4.41 -18.48 -22.65
CA CYS A 435 3.36 -18.11 -21.69
C CYS A 435 3.56 -18.86 -20.36
N HIS A 436 3.27 -18.19 -19.25
CA HIS A 436 3.36 -18.73 -17.90
C HIS A 436 2.03 -18.55 -17.18
N LEU A 437 1.53 -19.62 -16.58
CA LEU A 437 0.20 -19.71 -15.99
C LEU A 437 0.31 -20.27 -14.57
N LEU A 438 -0.53 -19.78 -13.67
CA LEU A 438 -0.88 -20.51 -12.45
C LEU A 438 -2.16 -21.28 -12.70
N ARG A 439 -2.19 -22.55 -12.30
CA ARG A 439 -3.33 -23.45 -12.48
C ARG A 439 -3.84 -23.93 -11.13
N VAL A 440 -5.17 -23.96 -10.98
CA VAL A 440 -5.87 -24.60 -9.87
C VAL A 440 -6.85 -25.61 -10.45
N ASP A 441 -6.70 -26.88 -10.09
CA ASP A 441 -7.53 -27.96 -10.62
C ASP A 441 -8.90 -28.03 -9.94
N LYS A 442 -9.92 -28.56 -10.63
CA LYS A 442 -11.33 -28.59 -10.19
C LYS A 442 -11.51 -29.22 -8.81
N GLU A 443 -10.86 -30.35 -8.56
CA GLU A 443 -10.95 -31.06 -7.28
C GLU A 443 -10.44 -30.19 -6.14
N HIS A 444 -9.32 -29.51 -6.36
CA HIS A 444 -8.68 -28.59 -5.44
C HIS A 444 -9.51 -27.31 -5.24
N PHE A 445 -10.07 -26.74 -6.30
CA PHE A 445 -10.97 -25.59 -6.27
C PHE A 445 -12.23 -25.88 -5.44
N ASN A 446 -12.90 -27.01 -5.72
CA ASN A 446 -14.09 -27.44 -4.98
C ASN A 446 -13.76 -27.86 -3.54
N ARG A 447 -12.58 -28.42 -3.29
CA ARG A 447 -12.10 -28.71 -1.94
C ARG A 447 -11.94 -27.42 -1.14
N ILE A 448 -11.27 -26.39 -1.67
CA ILE A 448 -11.16 -25.08 -0.98
C ILE A 448 -12.55 -24.53 -0.66
N LEU A 449 -13.48 -24.51 -1.62
CA LEU A 449 -14.81 -23.96 -1.37
C LEU A 449 -15.56 -24.73 -0.28
N ARG A 450 -15.52 -26.07 -0.32
CA ARG A 450 -16.10 -26.93 0.73
C ARG A 450 -15.41 -26.76 2.07
N ASP A 451 -14.09 -26.64 2.09
CA ASP A 451 -13.33 -26.46 3.32
C ASP A 451 -13.61 -25.10 3.95
N VAL A 452 -13.72 -24.04 3.13
CA VAL A 452 -14.13 -22.70 3.59
C VAL A 452 -15.55 -22.74 4.16
N GLU A 453 -16.51 -23.34 3.46
CA GLU A 453 -17.88 -23.50 3.98
C GLU A 453 -17.92 -24.37 5.25
N ALA A 454 -17.20 -25.48 5.29
CA ALA A 454 -17.13 -26.38 6.45
C ALA A 454 -16.40 -25.75 7.65
N ASN A 455 -15.51 -24.79 7.39
CA ASN A 455 -14.83 -24.00 8.42
C ASN A 455 -15.63 -22.74 8.79
N THR A 456 -16.66 -22.37 8.05
CA THR A 456 -17.48 -21.18 8.34
C THR A 456 -18.71 -21.58 9.16
N LEU A 457 -18.93 -20.92 10.29
CA LEU A 457 -20.13 -21.07 11.10
C LEU A 457 -20.95 -19.77 11.00
N ARG A 458 -22.21 -19.89 10.56
CA ARG A 458 -23.15 -18.76 10.44
C ARG A 458 -24.23 -18.92 11.49
N LEU A 459 -24.28 -17.98 12.42
CA LEU A 459 -25.41 -17.85 13.35
C LEU A 459 -26.49 -17.01 12.68
N GLN A 460 -27.72 -17.48 12.76
CA GLN A 460 -28.89 -16.82 12.18
C GLN A 460 -29.93 -16.53 13.25
N GLU A 461 -30.52 -15.33 13.17
CA GLU A 461 -31.70 -14.95 13.95
C GLU A 461 -32.76 -14.46 12.97
N HIS A 462 -33.99 -14.94 13.12
CA HIS A 462 -35.11 -14.55 12.24
C HIS A 462 -34.82 -14.78 10.75
N GLY A 463 -34.04 -15.82 10.42
CA GLY A 463 -33.66 -16.18 9.05
C GLY A 463 -32.61 -15.26 8.40
N LYS A 464 -31.95 -14.39 9.18
CA LYS A 464 -30.85 -13.54 8.72
C LYS A 464 -29.56 -13.91 9.45
N ASP A 465 -28.44 -13.89 8.72
CA ASP A 465 -27.12 -14.02 9.34
C ASP A 465 -26.91 -12.85 10.31
N VAL A 466 -26.46 -13.14 11.54
CA VAL A 466 -26.15 -12.14 12.57
C VAL A 466 -24.70 -12.22 13.06
N LEU A 467 -24.05 -13.37 12.91
CA LEU A 467 -22.63 -13.55 13.22
C LEU A 467 -22.05 -14.65 12.33
N ILE A 468 -20.91 -14.35 11.71
CA ILE A 468 -20.17 -15.27 10.85
C ILE A 468 -18.80 -15.48 11.48
N LEU A 469 -18.52 -16.74 11.79
CA LEU A 469 -17.26 -17.20 12.38
C LEU A 469 -16.51 -18.08 11.40
N GLU A 470 -15.17 -18.04 11.41
CA GLU A 470 -14.32 -18.95 10.64
C GLU A 470 -13.46 -19.77 11.60
N ARG A 471 -13.30 -21.07 11.33
CA ARG A 471 -12.52 -21.99 12.15
C ARG A 471 -11.04 -21.73 11.91
N VAL A 472 -10.30 -21.50 12.99
CA VAL A 472 -8.84 -21.34 12.93
C VAL A 472 -8.22 -22.71 12.64
N ALA A 473 -7.44 -22.80 11.55
CA ALA A 473 -6.66 -24.00 11.25
C ALA A 473 -5.66 -24.25 12.39
N LYS A 474 -5.52 -25.50 12.85
CA LYS A 474 -4.58 -25.89 13.93
C LYS A 474 -3.13 -25.62 13.52
N GLN A 475 -2.67 -24.36 13.60
CA GLN A 475 -1.25 -24.07 13.71
C GLN A 475 -0.78 -24.53 15.09
N ARG A 476 0.43 -25.09 15.16
CA ARG A 476 1.00 -25.62 16.40
C ARG A 476 1.25 -24.45 17.37
N GLY A 477 0.26 -24.19 18.23
CA GLY A 477 0.28 -23.23 19.34
C GLY A 477 -0.15 -21.83 18.91
N LEU A 478 -1.04 -21.20 19.71
CA LEU A 478 -1.23 -19.75 19.92
C LEU A 478 -2.69 -19.22 19.89
N THR A 479 -3.73 -20.02 19.65
CA THR A 479 -5.11 -19.56 19.91
C THR A 479 -5.86 -20.53 20.81
N ALA A 480 -6.33 -20.06 21.97
CA ALA A 480 -7.22 -20.84 22.83
C ALA A 480 -8.60 -21.03 22.20
N PHE A 481 -8.94 -20.19 21.22
CA PHE A 481 -10.23 -20.19 20.56
C PHE A 481 -10.19 -20.95 19.23
N LYS A 482 -11.23 -21.76 19.00
CA LYS A 482 -11.43 -22.57 17.80
C LYS A 482 -11.92 -21.76 16.59
N TYR A 483 -12.53 -20.60 16.82
CA TYR A 483 -13.17 -19.77 15.79
C TYR A 483 -12.85 -18.28 15.96
N THR A 484 -12.67 -17.57 14.85
CA THR A 484 -12.49 -16.12 14.74
C THR A 484 -13.74 -15.46 14.14
N VAL A 485 -14.03 -14.22 14.54
CA VAL A 485 -15.17 -13.47 13.99
C VAL A 485 -14.78 -12.81 12.68
N MET A 486 -15.57 -13.07 11.64
CA MET A 486 -15.36 -12.48 10.30
C MET A 486 -16.29 -11.30 10.06
N SER A 487 -17.55 -11.44 10.45
CA SER A 487 -18.53 -10.35 10.40
C SER A 487 -19.68 -10.61 11.36
N GLY A 488 -20.40 -9.57 11.76
CA GLY A 488 -21.57 -9.72 12.61
C GLY A 488 -22.31 -8.40 12.83
N THR A 489 -23.49 -8.47 13.44
CA THR A 489 -24.16 -7.27 13.95
C THR A 489 -23.43 -6.80 15.21
N PRO A 490 -23.37 -5.48 15.47
CA PRO A 490 -22.68 -4.97 16.65
C PRO A 490 -23.14 -5.63 17.97
N PRO A 491 -24.45 -5.76 18.26
CA PRO A 491 -24.91 -6.39 19.50
C PRO A 491 -24.49 -7.86 19.59
N LYS A 492 -24.61 -8.62 18.50
CA LYS A 492 -24.29 -10.05 18.53
C LYS A 492 -22.79 -10.32 18.70
N MET A 493 -21.95 -9.43 18.15
CA MET A 493 -20.51 -9.49 18.37
C MET A 493 -20.14 -9.19 19.84
N LEU A 494 -20.82 -8.24 20.48
CA LEU A 494 -20.64 -7.92 21.89
C LEU A 494 -21.10 -9.09 22.78
N GLU A 495 -22.28 -9.64 22.54
CA GLU A 495 -22.81 -10.82 23.24
C GLU A 495 -21.81 -11.99 23.16
N HIS A 496 -21.36 -12.33 21.94
CA HIS A 496 -20.38 -13.39 21.74
C HIS A 496 -19.06 -13.14 22.49
N LEU A 497 -18.62 -11.88 22.56
CA LEU A 497 -17.42 -11.48 23.29
C LEU A 497 -17.60 -11.68 24.80
N LEU A 498 -18.71 -11.18 25.36
CA LEU A 498 -19.04 -11.32 26.77
C LEU A 498 -19.13 -12.79 27.18
N ASP A 499 -19.78 -13.61 26.35
CA ASP A 499 -20.06 -15.01 26.65
C ASP A 499 -18.87 -15.94 26.52
N THR A 500 -18.00 -15.70 25.53
CA THR A 500 -17.02 -16.70 25.10
C THR A 500 -15.57 -16.26 25.22
N ARG A 501 -15.29 -14.98 25.51
CA ARG A 501 -13.93 -14.43 25.52
C ARG A 501 -13.51 -13.84 26.87
N LEU A 502 -14.45 -13.39 27.70
CA LEU A 502 -14.14 -12.88 29.05
C LEU A 502 -14.07 -14.01 30.08
N GLY A 503 -13.15 -13.90 31.04
CA GLY A 503 -12.94 -14.88 32.12
C GLY A 503 -11.87 -15.95 31.86
N VAL A 504 -11.30 -16.05 30.65
CA VAL A 504 -10.20 -16.98 30.34
C VAL A 504 -8.84 -16.29 30.58
N GLN A 505 -7.98 -16.86 31.42
CA GLN A 505 -6.60 -16.36 31.60
C GLN A 505 -5.79 -16.59 30.33
N MET A 506 -5.75 -15.58 29.48
CA MET A 506 -5.04 -15.57 28.20
C MET A 506 -3.73 -14.80 28.30
N GLY A 507 -2.70 -15.25 27.58
CA GLY A 507 -1.48 -14.46 27.39
C GLY A 507 -1.75 -13.19 26.56
N PRO A 508 -0.83 -12.21 26.56
CA PRO A 508 -1.00 -10.93 25.85
C PRO A 508 -1.26 -11.03 24.33
N ASN A 509 -1.05 -12.21 23.73
CA ASN A 509 -1.12 -12.46 22.29
C ASN A 509 -2.20 -13.49 21.88
N ASP A 510 -2.98 -14.04 22.82
CA ASP A 510 -3.81 -15.23 22.55
C ASP A 510 -5.24 -14.93 22.05
N ASP A 511 -5.72 -13.69 22.17
CA ASP A 511 -7.02 -13.26 21.61
C ASP A 511 -6.95 -11.87 20.96
N SER A 512 -6.90 -11.83 19.63
CA SER A 512 -6.98 -10.57 18.92
C SER A 512 -8.40 -10.00 18.90
N PHE A 513 -9.45 -10.83 18.99
CA PHE A 513 -10.82 -10.38 18.76
C PHE A 513 -11.27 -9.35 19.81
N LEU A 514 -11.02 -9.62 21.10
CA LEU A 514 -11.36 -8.68 22.18
C LEU A 514 -10.66 -7.34 21.99
N ASP A 515 -9.34 -7.31 21.83
CA ASP A 515 -8.60 -6.06 21.67
C ASP A 515 -8.98 -5.33 20.37
N ASP A 516 -9.22 -6.07 19.28
CA ASP A 516 -9.68 -5.49 18.01
C ASP A 516 -11.06 -4.85 18.16
N PHE A 517 -11.99 -5.50 18.89
CA PHE A 517 -13.33 -4.95 19.16
C PHE A 517 -13.20 -3.67 19.98
N LEU A 518 -12.47 -3.73 21.11
CA LEU A 518 -12.27 -2.57 21.98
C LEU A 518 -11.60 -1.41 21.26
N LEU A 519 -10.67 -1.68 20.35
CA LEU A 519 -9.98 -0.64 19.59
C LEU A 519 -10.80 -0.02 18.48
N THR A 520 -11.84 -0.70 17.98
CA THR A 520 -12.54 -0.28 16.75
C THR A 520 -14.04 -0.11 16.91
N HIS A 521 -14.62 -0.43 18.07
CA HIS A 521 -16.07 -0.37 18.30
C HIS A 521 -16.65 0.98 17.89
N ILE A 522 -15.96 2.09 18.12
CA ILE A 522 -16.45 3.44 17.79
C ILE A 522 -16.81 3.63 16.30
N VAL A 523 -16.32 2.77 15.40
CA VAL A 523 -16.63 2.79 13.96
C VAL A 523 -18.02 2.21 13.67
N PHE A 524 -18.50 1.25 14.48
CA PHE A 524 -19.70 0.47 14.19
C PHE A 524 -20.70 0.36 15.35
N MET A 525 -20.29 0.76 16.56
CA MET A 525 -21.04 0.81 17.80
C MET A 525 -20.52 2.02 18.61
N PRO A 526 -21.17 3.20 18.49
CA PRO A 526 -20.86 4.37 19.29
C PRO A 526 -20.93 4.07 20.78
N ILE A 527 -20.21 4.85 21.61
CA ILE A 527 -20.09 4.60 23.06
C ILE A 527 -21.45 4.54 23.74
N ALA A 528 -22.38 5.45 23.42
CA ALA A 528 -23.73 5.42 23.96
C ALA A 528 -24.44 4.07 23.71
N GLN A 529 -24.39 3.58 22.47
CA GLN A 529 -24.97 2.28 22.13
C GLN A 529 -24.26 1.12 22.84
N LEU A 530 -22.93 1.14 22.93
CA LEU A 530 -22.17 0.12 23.65
C LEU A 530 -22.57 0.07 25.13
N VAL A 531 -22.70 1.24 25.76
CA VAL A 531 -23.12 1.36 27.16
C VAL A 531 -24.55 0.85 27.34
N ASP A 532 -25.49 1.20 26.45
CA ASP A 532 -26.88 0.71 26.52
C ASP A 532 -26.94 -0.82 26.44
N GLU A 533 -26.18 -1.43 25.53
CA GLU A 533 -26.12 -2.90 25.38
C GLU A 533 -25.44 -3.57 26.58
N LEU A 534 -24.38 -2.98 27.14
CA LEU A 534 -23.72 -3.47 28.36
C LEU A 534 -24.66 -3.37 29.57
N ALA A 535 -25.40 -2.26 29.69
CA ALA A 535 -26.38 -2.06 30.75
C ALA A 535 -27.53 -3.08 30.63
N SER A 536 -28.02 -3.33 29.40
CA SER A 536 -29.03 -4.36 29.15
C SER A 536 -28.53 -5.76 29.51
N HIS A 537 -27.26 -6.08 29.22
CA HIS A 537 -26.67 -7.36 29.58
C HIS A 537 -26.40 -7.48 31.10
N TYR A 538 -26.09 -6.38 31.77
CA TYR A 538 -25.87 -6.33 33.23
C TYR A 538 -27.18 -6.50 34.01
N HIS A 539 -28.21 -5.78 33.59
CA HIS A 539 -29.54 -5.76 34.20
C HIS A 539 -30.50 -6.76 33.56
N ASN A 540 -30.01 -7.81 32.90
CA ASN A 540 -30.83 -8.76 32.17
C ASN A 540 -31.83 -9.44 33.12
N GLU A 541 -32.97 -8.80 33.37
CA GLU A 541 -34.10 -9.37 34.10
C GLU A 541 -34.72 -10.36 33.13
N LEU A 542 -34.75 -11.64 33.48
CA LEU A 542 -35.46 -12.67 32.71
C LEU A 542 -36.92 -12.23 32.56
N GLU A 543 -37.24 -11.51 31.49
CA GLU A 543 -38.59 -11.11 31.12
C GLU A 543 -39.34 -12.40 30.75
N ASN A 544 -39.91 -13.09 31.74
CA ASN A 544 -41.23 -13.74 31.71
C ASN A 544 -41.50 -14.81 32.78
N HIS A 545 -40.69 -15.02 33.82
CA HIS A 545 -41.12 -15.87 34.94
C HIS A 545 -40.75 -15.28 36.30
N SER A 546 -41.73 -15.29 37.19
CA SER A 546 -41.70 -14.86 38.58
C SER A 546 -40.46 -15.39 39.31
N GLY A 547 -39.52 -14.49 39.63
CA GLY A 547 -38.41 -14.74 40.56
C GLY A 547 -37.31 -15.63 39.99
N ALA A 548 -36.06 -15.28 40.27
CA ALA A 548 -34.94 -16.21 40.19
C ALA A 548 -35.13 -17.33 41.23
N ASP A 549 -36.04 -18.27 40.98
CA ASP A 549 -36.40 -19.35 41.90
C ASP A 549 -35.42 -20.54 41.81
N SER A 550 -34.57 -20.58 40.78
CA SER A 550 -33.54 -21.62 40.62
C SER A 550 -32.12 -21.09 40.94
N PRO A 551 -31.27 -21.86 41.64
CA PRO A 551 -29.86 -21.50 41.87
C PRO A 551 -29.05 -21.31 40.58
N GLU A 552 -29.43 -21.96 39.48
CA GLU A 552 -28.74 -21.89 38.19
C GLU A 552 -28.97 -20.52 37.50
N ASP A 553 -30.19 -19.98 37.59
CA ASP A 553 -30.51 -18.65 37.05
C ASP A 553 -29.76 -17.54 37.80
N TYR A 554 -29.67 -17.67 39.13
CA TYR A 554 -28.91 -16.73 39.96
C TYR A 554 -27.41 -16.74 39.60
N ASP A 555 -26.81 -17.91 39.41
CA ASP A 555 -25.38 -18.05 39.07
C ASP A 555 -25.08 -17.52 37.65
N TYR A 556 -26.02 -17.71 36.70
CA TYR A 556 -25.95 -17.13 35.36
C TYR A 556 -26.01 -15.59 35.39
N LEU A 557 -26.97 -15.02 36.10
CA LEU A 557 -27.11 -13.56 36.25
C LEU A 557 -25.88 -12.95 36.92
N LEU A 558 -25.37 -13.60 37.97
CA LEU A 558 -24.13 -13.19 38.63
C LEU A 558 -22.95 -13.23 37.65
N THR A 559 -22.83 -14.27 36.83
CA THR A 559 -21.79 -14.39 35.80
C THR A 559 -21.88 -13.26 34.76
N CYS A 560 -23.09 -12.86 34.37
CA CYS A 560 -23.30 -11.74 33.46
C CYS A 560 -22.77 -10.43 34.06
N LYS A 561 -23.10 -10.13 35.32
CA LYS A 561 -22.58 -8.96 36.03
C LYS A 561 -21.05 -8.96 36.08
N LYS A 562 -20.44 -10.11 36.44
CA LYS A 562 -18.97 -10.26 36.50
C LYS A 562 -18.30 -9.99 35.16
N ARG A 563 -18.86 -10.51 34.07
CA ARG A 563 -18.34 -10.30 32.70
C ARG A 563 -18.37 -8.83 32.29
N VAL A 564 -19.42 -8.09 32.64
CA VAL A 564 -19.49 -6.64 32.35
C VAL A 564 -18.41 -5.87 33.11
N VAL A 565 -18.18 -6.16 34.40
CA VAL A 565 -17.08 -5.51 35.15
C VAL A 565 -15.71 -5.83 34.55
N GLN A 566 -15.49 -7.09 34.16
CA GLN A 566 -14.26 -7.49 33.46
C GLN A 566 -14.11 -6.82 32.09
N PHE A 567 -15.22 -6.64 31.35
CA PHE A 567 -15.23 -5.90 30.09
C PHE A 567 -14.78 -4.46 30.30
N ILE A 568 -15.35 -3.75 31.29
CA ILE A 568 -14.98 -2.37 31.64
C ILE A 568 -13.48 -2.27 31.92
N GLN A 569 -12.93 -3.19 32.71
CA GLN A 569 -11.49 -3.23 33.00
C GLN A 569 -10.67 -3.35 31.71
N ARG A 570 -11.03 -4.29 30.83
CA ARG A 570 -10.30 -4.52 29.56
C ARG A 570 -10.44 -3.33 28.61
N TRP A 571 -11.62 -2.73 28.55
CA TRP A 571 -11.90 -1.54 27.75
C TRP A 571 -11.03 -0.37 28.18
N VAL A 572 -10.98 -0.07 29.47
CA VAL A 572 -10.14 0.98 30.06
C VAL A 572 -8.65 0.68 29.87
N MET A 573 -8.20 -0.58 30.00
CA MET A 573 -6.80 -0.93 29.77
C MET A 573 -6.38 -0.78 28.30
N ALA A 574 -7.23 -1.16 27.35
CA ALA A 574 -6.95 -1.08 25.93
C ALA A 574 -7.04 0.37 25.43
N VAL A 575 -8.16 1.04 25.69
CA VAL A 575 -8.49 2.36 25.12
C VAL A 575 -7.94 3.52 25.97
N ARG A 576 -7.67 3.28 27.26
CA ARG A 576 -7.12 4.27 28.22
C ARG A 576 -8.07 5.45 28.43
N HIS A 577 -7.52 6.66 28.57
CA HIS A 577 -8.26 7.85 28.98
C HIS A 577 -9.40 8.26 28.04
N ALA A 578 -9.38 7.84 26.77
CA ALA A 578 -10.46 8.15 25.84
C ALA A 578 -11.82 7.55 26.26
N VAL A 579 -11.83 6.49 27.10
CA VAL A 579 -13.06 5.98 27.73
C VAL A 579 -13.65 7.02 28.68
N PHE A 580 -12.81 7.63 29.53
CA PHE A 580 -13.23 8.59 30.55
C PHE A 580 -13.60 9.98 29.98
N GLU A 581 -13.20 10.27 28.74
CA GLU A 581 -13.58 11.50 28.05
C GLU A 581 -15.04 11.52 27.58
N ASP A 582 -15.65 10.34 27.46
CA ASP A 582 -17.06 10.22 27.07
C ASP A 582 -17.97 10.23 28.31
N PRO A 583 -18.92 11.18 28.40
CA PRO A 583 -19.79 11.30 29.57
C PRO A 583 -20.66 10.07 29.82
N ALA A 584 -21.14 9.38 28.77
CA ALA A 584 -22.00 8.21 28.92
C ALA A 584 -21.22 7.03 29.51
N ALA A 585 -19.97 6.83 29.05
CA ALA A 585 -19.08 5.82 29.61
C ALA A 585 -18.72 6.10 31.07
N ALA A 586 -18.35 7.35 31.39
CA ALA A 586 -17.98 7.73 32.75
C ALA A 586 -19.15 7.53 33.73
N HIS A 587 -20.36 7.98 33.36
CA HIS A 587 -21.54 7.81 34.19
C HIS A 587 -21.89 6.33 34.42
N PHE A 588 -21.85 5.53 33.36
CA PHE A 588 -22.09 4.08 33.45
C PHE A 588 -21.07 3.38 34.37
N ILE A 589 -19.79 3.75 34.31
CA ILE A 589 -18.76 3.18 35.21
C ILE A 589 -19.06 3.52 36.67
N GLU A 590 -19.52 4.73 36.98
CA GLU A 590 -19.91 5.15 38.33
C GLU A 590 -21.16 4.42 38.84
N GLU A 591 -22.16 4.24 37.97
CA GLU A 591 -23.37 3.46 38.24
C GLU A 591 -23.03 2.00 38.60
N ILE A 592 -22.29 1.32 37.71
CA ILE A 592 -21.86 -0.07 37.94
C ILE A 592 -20.99 -0.20 39.19
N ALA A 593 -20.15 0.79 39.51
CA ALA A 593 -19.36 0.76 40.73
C ALA A 593 -20.23 0.81 41.99
N THR A 594 -21.28 1.65 41.99
CA THR A 594 -22.23 1.75 43.10
C THR A 594 -22.96 0.42 43.32
N ASP A 595 -23.39 -0.22 42.23
CA ASP A 595 -24.10 -1.50 42.29
C ASP A 595 -23.19 -2.65 42.75
N VAL A 596 -21.95 -2.70 42.25
CA VAL A 596 -20.95 -3.71 42.65
C VAL A 596 -20.57 -3.57 44.13
N GLU A 597 -20.47 -2.35 44.65
CA GLU A 597 -20.20 -2.10 46.07
C GLU A 597 -21.38 -2.50 46.97
N ALA A 598 -22.61 -2.40 46.45
CA ALA A 598 -23.83 -2.78 47.19
C ALA A 598 -24.09 -4.29 47.22
N ASP A 599 -23.55 -5.07 46.26
CA ASP A 599 -23.78 -6.51 46.11
C ASP A 599 -22.62 -7.35 46.70
N PRO A 600 -22.81 -8.03 47.86
CA PRO A 600 -21.76 -8.83 48.49
C PRO A 600 -21.24 -9.99 47.63
N ALA A 601 -22.00 -10.45 46.64
CA ALA A 601 -21.60 -11.55 45.76
C ALA A 601 -20.53 -11.14 44.73
N LEU A 602 -20.24 -9.84 44.59
CA LEU A 602 -19.29 -9.26 43.64
C LEU A 602 -18.02 -8.70 44.31
N GLN A 603 -17.63 -9.25 45.47
CA GLN A 603 -16.50 -8.75 46.25
C GLN A 603 -15.16 -8.77 45.49
N GLU A 604 -14.93 -9.76 44.60
CA GLU A 604 -13.72 -9.82 43.78
C GLU A 604 -13.71 -8.72 42.71
N GLU A 605 -14.86 -8.48 42.09
CA GLU A 605 -15.10 -7.46 41.08
C GLU A 605 -15.03 -6.04 41.67
N ALA A 606 -15.38 -5.85 42.94
CA ALA A 606 -15.23 -4.58 43.65
C ALA A 606 -13.78 -4.07 43.63
N GLY A 607 -12.79 -4.96 43.75
CA GLY A 607 -11.38 -4.59 43.62
C GLY A 607 -11.00 -4.11 42.21
N ILE A 608 -11.58 -4.73 41.18
CA ILE A 608 -11.35 -4.37 39.77
C ILE A 608 -11.96 -2.99 39.48
N ILE A 609 -13.22 -2.77 39.84
CA ILE A 609 -13.90 -1.50 39.55
C ILE A 609 -13.29 -0.35 40.36
N HIS A 610 -12.84 -0.59 41.60
CA HIS A 610 -12.11 0.41 42.38
C HIS A 610 -10.79 0.84 41.71
N HIS A 611 -10.07 -0.10 41.07
CA HIS A 611 -8.89 0.24 40.28
C HIS A 611 -9.24 1.13 39.08
N VAL A 612 -10.33 0.83 38.39
CA VAL A 612 -10.83 1.65 37.26
C VAL A 612 -11.21 3.05 37.74
N LEU A 613 -11.96 3.19 38.83
CA LEU A 613 -12.31 4.48 39.43
C LEU A 613 -11.06 5.27 39.85
N THR A 614 -10.04 4.61 40.39
CA THR A 614 -8.76 5.25 40.72
C THR A 614 -8.06 5.80 39.48
N GLN A 615 -8.07 5.06 38.37
CA GLN A 615 -7.52 5.54 37.10
C GLN A 615 -8.32 6.73 36.54
N MET A 616 -9.65 6.67 36.64
CA MET A 616 -10.55 7.76 36.23
C MET A 616 -10.30 9.03 37.05
N SER A 617 -10.23 8.93 38.39
CA SER A 617 -9.92 10.07 39.28
C SER A 617 -8.58 10.70 38.94
N ARG A 618 -7.53 9.88 38.75
CA ARG A 618 -6.20 10.38 38.36
C ARG A 618 -6.22 11.13 37.03
N TYR A 619 -6.99 10.63 36.05
CA TYR A 619 -7.15 11.31 34.77
C TYR A 619 -7.92 12.63 34.91
N GLN A 620 -9.00 12.65 35.70
CA GLN A 620 -9.76 13.86 35.98
C GLN A 620 -8.92 14.92 36.70
N GLU A 621 -8.10 14.52 37.69
CA GLU A 621 -7.15 15.40 38.37
C GLU A 621 -6.10 15.99 37.41
N ASP A 622 -5.48 15.15 36.56
CA ASP A 622 -4.53 15.62 35.53
C ASP A 622 -5.20 16.60 34.55
N ARG A 623 -6.44 16.30 34.16
CA ARG A 623 -7.23 17.16 33.26
C ARG A 623 -7.55 18.50 33.93
N GLN A 624 -7.90 18.51 35.21
CA GLN A 624 -8.15 19.75 35.96
C GLN A 624 -6.87 20.59 36.10
N GLN A 625 -5.72 19.96 36.39
CA GLN A 625 -4.42 20.65 36.50
C GLN A 625 -3.97 21.26 35.17
N ASN A 626 -4.28 20.60 34.05
CA ASN A 626 -3.88 21.02 32.71
C ASN A 626 -5.02 21.67 31.91
N MET A 627 -6.11 22.08 32.57
CA MET A 627 -7.25 22.70 31.89
C MET A 627 -6.89 24.10 31.38
N GLY A 628 -7.39 24.45 30.19
CA GLY A 628 -7.24 25.80 29.64
C GLY A 628 -5.83 26.11 29.13
N GLN A 629 -5.09 25.08 28.67
CA GLN A 629 -3.86 25.31 27.92
C GLN A 629 -4.15 26.20 26.71
N LYS A 630 -3.22 27.12 26.44
CA LYS A 630 -3.35 28.03 25.31
C LYS A 630 -2.23 27.79 24.33
N TRP A 631 -2.63 27.50 23.11
CA TRP A 631 -1.76 27.29 21.98
C TRP A 631 -1.74 28.54 21.13
N LYS A 632 -0.61 28.77 20.48
CA LYS A 632 -0.48 29.76 19.41
C LYS A 632 -0.02 29.04 18.17
N LEU A 633 -0.69 29.29 17.06
CA LEU A 633 -0.19 28.99 15.74
C LEU A 633 0.58 30.22 15.25
N PRO A 634 1.91 30.26 15.40
CA PRO A 634 2.72 31.35 14.89
C PRO A 634 2.75 31.31 13.34
N PRO A 635 3.22 32.38 12.67
CA PRO A 635 3.28 32.38 11.21
C PRO A 635 4.13 31.25 10.63
N ASN A 636 5.24 30.86 11.25
CA ASN A 636 6.00 29.66 10.88
C ASN A 636 5.25 28.31 11.05
N GLY A 637 3.98 28.35 11.50
CA GLY A 637 2.98 27.30 11.30
C GLY A 637 3.05 26.11 12.26
N GLN A 638 4.07 25.99 13.11
CA GLN A 638 4.11 24.96 14.14
C GLN A 638 3.39 25.44 15.42
N PRO A 639 2.34 24.76 15.92
CA PRO A 639 1.69 25.14 17.17
C PRO A 639 2.67 25.14 18.34
N ILE A 640 2.67 26.20 19.15
CA ILE A 640 3.50 26.35 20.35
C ILE A 640 2.61 26.63 21.55
N CYS A 641 2.86 25.94 22.66
CA CYS A 641 2.15 26.20 23.92
C CYS A 641 2.67 27.50 24.57
N LEU A 642 1.75 28.40 24.94
CA LEU A 642 2.07 29.70 25.54
C LEU A 642 2.29 29.65 27.05
N PHE A 643 1.67 28.70 27.74
CA PHE A 643 1.75 28.52 29.18
C PHE A 643 2.33 27.15 29.47
N SER A 644 3.65 27.08 29.63
CA SER A 644 4.30 25.95 30.27
C SER A 644 4.94 26.46 31.56
N GLY A 645 4.30 26.18 32.69
CA GLY A 645 4.83 26.54 34.02
C GLY A 645 6.12 25.81 34.39
N ASN A 646 6.55 24.84 33.59
CA ASN A 646 7.78 24.10 33.76
C ASN A 646 8.42 23.82 32.41
N VAL A 647 9.60 24.41 32.16
CA VAL A 647 10.47 24.11 30.99
C VAL A 647 10.89 22.62 30.95
N THR A 648 10.62 21.87 32.04
CA THR A 648 10.83 20.43 32.21
C THR A 648 9.61 19.54 31.91
N ALA A 649 8.42 20.07 31.65
CA ALA A 649 7.24 19.25 31.34
C ALA A 649 7.25 18.79 29.88
N THR A 650 7.81 17.61 29.64
CA THR A 650 7.99 16.90 28.37
C THR A 650 6.69 16.41 27.70
N ARG A 651 5.50 16.90 28.08
CA ARG A 651 4.23 16.22 27.73
C ARG A 651 3.05 17.16 27.56
N THR A 652 3.06 18.01 26.54
CA THR A 652 1.89 18.85 26.19
C THR A 652 1.03 18.16 25.14
N ILE A 653 -0.01 17.47 25.59
CA ILE A 653 -1.05 16.87 24.74
C ILE A 653 -2.03 17.97 24.34
N ILE A 654 -2.32 18.09 23.04
CA ILE A 654 -3.32 19.00 22.51
C ILE A 654 -4.70 18.38 22.75
N ARG A 655 -5.55 19.08 23.51
CA ARG A 655 -6.93 18.65 23.82
C ARG A 655 -7.95 19.45 23.03
N MET A 656 -9.16 18.90 22.90
CA MET A 656 -10.23 19.52 22.10
C MET A 656 -10.66 20.89 22.65
N ASP A 657 -10.72 20.98 23.98
CA ASP A 657 -11.12 22.11 24.80
C ASP A 657 -10.02 23.17 25.00
N ASP A 658 -8.80 22.90 24.53
CA ASP A 658 -7.72 23.89 24.55
C ASP A 658 -8.02 25.03 23.58
N ASP A 659 -7.58 26.24 23.93
CA ASP A 659 -7.69 27.40 23.05
C ASP A 659 -6.50 27.49 22.11
N ILE A 660 -6.74 27.76 20.84
CA ILE A 660 -5.70 28.07 19.86
C ILE A 660 -5.87 29.48 19.29
N ILE A 661 -4.76 30.22 19.28
CA ILE A 661 -4.66 31.57 18.73
C ILE A 661 -4.02 31.51 17.35
N PHE A 662 -4.73 31.98 16.33
CA PHE A 662 -4.28 31.96 14.93
C PHE A 662 -4.79 33.18 14.16
N ARG A 663 -4.23 33.40 12.97
CA ARG A 663 -4.58 34.52 12.08
C ARG A 663 -5.41 34.04 10.90
N VAL A 664 -6.43 34.81 10.53
CA VAL A 664 -7.22 34.62 9.30
C VAL A 664 -7.03 35.85 8.42
N TYR A 665 -6.56 35.63 7.20
CA TYR A 665 -6.14 36.67 6.25
C TYR A 665 -7.22 36.97 5.20
N CYS A 666 -7.20 38.19 4.66
CA CYS A 666 -7.96 38.63 3.51
C CYS A 666 -7.10 38.62 2.24
N ALA A 667 -7.74 38.81 1.07
CA ALA A 667 -7.04 38.89 -0.22
C ALA A 667 -6.00 40.04 -0.29
N ASP A 668 -6.21 41.12 0.45
CA ASP A 668 -5.30 42.27 0.58
C ASP A 668 -4.19 42.06 1.64
N HIS A 669 -4.07 40.83 2.16
CA HIS A 669 -3.11 40.41 3.18
C HIS A 669 -3.30 41.06 4.56
N THR A 670 -4.38 41.82 4.78
CA THR A 670 -4.82 42.17 6.13
C THR A 670 -5.31 40.91 6.87
N PHE A 671 -5.30 40.92 8.21
CA PHE A 671 -5.75 39.77 8.98
C PHE A 671 -6.43 40.16 10.28
N CYS A 672 -7.28 39.26 10.78
CA CYS A 672 -7.75 39.29 12.15
C CYS A 672 -7.11 38.15 12.95
N THR A 673 -6.94 38.36 14.26
CA THR A 673 -6.50 37.29 15.17
C THR A 673 -7.72 36.71 15.88
N LEU A 674 -7.86 35.39 15.80
CA LEU A 674 -8.93 34.63 16.40
C LEU A 674 -8.37 33.75 17.51
N ARG A 675 -9.21 33.50 18.52
CA ARG A 675 -8.97 32.58 19.62
C ARG A 675 -10.20 31.71 19.74
N PHE A 676 -10.02 30.42 19.60
CA PHE A 676 -11.12 29.44 19.63
C PHE A 676 -10.66 28.15 20.26
N PRO A 677 -11.57 27.38 20.88
CA PRO A 677 -11.34 25.98 21.18
C PRO A 677 -10.93 25.22 19.92
N ILE A 678 -10.04 24.23 20.04
CA ILE A 678 -9.53 23.48 18.88
C ILE A 678 -10.63 22.71 18.13
N PHE A 679 -11.71 22.30 18.81
CA PHE A 679 -12.86 21.66 18.16
C PHE A 679 -13.74 22.62 17.34
N THR A 680 -13.43 23.91 17.27
CA THR A 680 -14.28 24.87 16.55
C THR A 680 -14.33 24.56 15.05
N THR A 681 -15.53 24.62 14.46
CA THR A 681 -15.78 24.33 13.05
C THR A 681 -15.36 25.48 12.13
N ALA A 682 -15.14 25.17 10.84
CA ALA A 682 -14.87 26.16 9.81
C ALA A 682 -15.97 27.23 9.74
N GLU A 683 -17.23 26.83 9.89
CA GLU A 683 -18.38 27.74 9.87
C GLU A 683 -18.27 28.83 10.94
N VAL A 684 -17.99 28.44 12.18
CA VAL A 684 -17.87 29.39 13.30
C VAL A 684 -16.68 30.32 13.10
N ILE A 685 -15.54 29.78 12.64
CA ILE A 685 -14.34 30.57 12.34
C ILE A 685 -14.64 31.58 11.22
N LYS A 686 -15.34 31.16 10.17
CA LYS A 686 -15.76 31.97 9.01
C LYS A 686 -16.64 33.13 9.45
N ILE A 687 -17.71 32.86 10.20
CA ILE A 687 -18.67 33.88 10.67
C ILE A 687 -17.95 34.91 11.55
N CYS A 688 -17.13 34.45 12.50
CA CYS A 688 -16.41 35.35 13.40
C CYS A 688 -15.31 36.16 12.71
N ALA A 689 -14.63 35.58 11.71
CA ALA A 689 -13.68 36.31 10.89
C ALA A 689 -14.37 37.41 10.09
N ALA A 690 -15.52 37.11 9.46
CA ALA A 690 -16.30 38.08 8.69
C ALA A 690 -16.76 39.26 9.55
N ASP A 691 -17.25 38.99 10.77
CA ASP A 691 -17.65 40.03 11.72
C ASP A 691 -16.48 40.92 12.16
N LYS A 692 -15.35 40.32 12.57
CA LYS A 692 -14.16 41.10 12.99
C LYS A 692 -13.54 41.92 11.87
N LEU A 693 -13.57 41.40 10.64
CA LEU A 693 -13.04 42.06 9.45
C LEU A 693 -14.08 42.98 8.77
N GLN A 694 -15.30 43.03 9.30
CA GLN A 694 -16.42 43.82 8.76
C GLN A 694 -16.69 43.54 7.27
N ILE A 695 -16.57 42.26 6.88
CA ILE A 695 -16.80 41.81 5.50
C ILE A 695 -18.32 41.71 5.27
N THR A 696 -18.86 42.56 4.41
CA THR A 696 -20.27 42.54 4.01
C THR A 696 -20.40 41.95 2.61
N THR A 697 -21.15 40.85 2.49
CA THR A 697 -21.49 40.22 1.21
C THR A 697 -22.96 40.37 0.92
N ASN A 698 -23.34 40.45 -0.37
CA ASN A 698 -24.73 40.63 -0.79
C ASN A 698 -25.64 39.45 -0.40
N ARG A 699 -25.06 38.27 -0.13
CA ARG A 699 -25.76 37.02 0.20
C ARG A 699 -25.50 36.52 1.63
N GLY A 700 -24.85 37.32 2.48
CA GLY A 700 -24.51 36.95 3.85
C GLY A 700 -23.34 35.95 3.97
N PRO A 701 -23.07 35.40 5.16
CA PRO A 701 -21.90 34.55 5.44
C PRO A 701 -21.86 33.24 4.63
N GLU A 702 -22.97 32.84 4.01
CA GLU A 702 -23.09 31.72 3.08
C GLU A 702 -22.24 31.88 1.81
N ASP A 703 -21.93 33.12 1.45
CA ASP A 703 -21.12 33.45 0.27
C ASP A 703 -19.61 33.40 0.54
N LEU A 704 -19.23 33.33 1.82
CA LEU A 704 -17.86 33.27 2.25
C LEU A 704 -17.42 31.82 2.43
N VAL A 705 -16.11 31.60 2.30
CA VAL A 705 -15.46 30.33 2.60
C VAL A 705 -14.13 30.56 3.28
N LEU A 706 -13.73 29.61 4.13
CA LEU A 706 -12.35 29.51 4.61
C LEU A 706 -11.52 28.71 3.62
N VAL A 707 -10.30 29.19 3.40
CA VAL A 707 -9.40 28.66 2.38
C VAL A 707 -8.00 28.54 2.96
N GLU A 708 -7.38 27.38 2.85
CA GLU A 708 -5.93 27.28 2.98
C GLU A 708 -5.28 27.77 1.69
N VAL A 709 -4.44 28.79 1.78
CA VAL A 709 -3.52 29.17 0.71
C VAL A 709 -2.14 28.61 1.04
N LYS A 710 -1.64 27.74 0.17
CA LYS A 710 -0.32 27.08 0.31
C LYS A 710 0.78 27.96 -0.29
N SER A 711 2.04 27.71 0.09
CA SER A 711 3.22 28.46 -0.40
C SER A 711 3.46 28.35 -1.91
N ASN A 712 2.89 27.33 -2.56
CA ASN A 712 2.95 27.14 -4.01
C ASN A 712 1.82 27.88 -4.77
N GLY A 713 0.93 28.60 -4.07
CA GLY A 713 -0.24 29.30 -4.61
C GLY A 713 -1.51 28.45 -4.74
N GLU A 714 -1.46 27.17 -4.40
CA GLU A 714 -2.63 26.29 -4.41
C GLU A 714 -3.58 26.64 -3.26
N ARG A 715 -4.89 26.51 -3.52
CA ARG A 715 -5.97 26.94 -2.64
C ARG A 715 -6.86 25.74 -2.32
N THR A 716 -7.02 25.42 -1.04
CA THR A 716 -7.87 24.32 -0.57
C THR A 716 -9.01 24.90 0.24
N VAL A 717 -10.25 24.71 -0.22
CA VAL A 717 -11.44 25.24 0.46
C VAL A 717 -11.87 24.29 1.57
N TYR A 718 -12.10 24.82 2.77
CA TYR A 718 -12.64 24.06 3.90
C TYR A 718 -14.17 23.96 3.80
N LYS A 719 -14.71 22.82 4.20
CA LYS A 719 -16.16 22.61 4.39
C LYS A 719 -16.57 23.16 5.75
N ASP A 720 -17.80 23.61 5.87
CA ASP A 720 -18.32 24.25 7.09
C ASP A 720 -18.21 23.34 8.34
N ASN A 721 -18.33 22.02 8.16
CA ASN A 721 -18.19 21.02 9.22
C ASN A 721 -16.73 20.61 9.53
N ASP A 722 -15.73 21.17 8.85
CA ASP A 722 -14.33 20.82 9.11
C ASP A 722 -13.89 21.32 10.49
N LEU A 723 -13.21 20.46 11.23
CA LEU A 723 -12.77 20.68 12.62
C LEU A 723 -11.24 20.80 12.69
N SER A 724 -10.72 21.43 13.75
CA SER A 724 -9.29 21.39 14.07
C SER A 724 -8.39 21.99 12.98
N ILE A 725 -8.93 22.95 12.22
CA ILE A 725 -8.29 23.57 11.04
C ILE A 725 -6.85 24.03 11.31
N PRO A 726 -6.54 24.74 12.41
CA PRO A 726 -5.20 25.31 12.60
C PRO A 726 -4.07 24.27 12.64
N THR A 727 -4.32 23.03 13.04
CA THR A 727 -3.30 21.97 13.10
C THR A 727 -3.17 21.20 11.78
N THR A 728 -4.13 21.32 10.87
CA THR A 728 -4.16 20.59 9.57
C THR A 728 -3.39 21.27 8.44
N LEU A 729 -2.93 22.51 8.65
CA LEU A 729 -2.26 23.28 7.61
C LEU A 729 -0.96 22.62 7.14
N THR A 730 -0.61 22.82 5.86
CA THR A 730 0.73 22.54 5.34
C THR A 730 1.77 23.42 6.03
N LEU A 731 3.06 23.07 5.89
CA LEU A 731 4.15 23.72 6.63
C LEU A 731 4.07 25.25 6.58
N ASN A 732 3.97 25.82 5.38
CA ASN A 732 3.81 27.25 5.23
C ASN A 732 2.39 27.66 4.79
N GLY A 733 1.38 26.81 5.01
CA GLY A 733 -0.03 27.12 4.74
C GLY A 733 -0.58 28.24 5.63
N ARG A 734 -1.56 28.98 5.12
CA ARG A 734 -2.24 30.07 5.85
C ARG A 734 -3.73 30.03 5.60
N ILE A 735 -4.49 30.41 6.62
CA ILE A 735 -5.96 30.44 6.57
C ILE A 735 -6.40 31.81 6.05
N PHE A 736 -7.17 31.81 4.98
CA PHE A 736 -7.79 32.99 4.38
C PHE A 736 -9.31 32.89 4.46
N ILE A 737 -9.97 34.04 4.44
CA ILE A 737 -11.40 34.17 4.19
C ILE A 737 -11.61 34.89 2.85
N SER A 738 -12.50 34.37 2.01
CA SER A 738 -12.82 34.98 0.72
C SER A 738 -14.25 34.67 0.29
N PRO A 739 -14.89 35.55 -0.50
CA PRO A 739 -16.08 35.19 -1.26
C PRO A 739 -15.79 34.03 -2.23
N LYS A 740 -16.78 33.15 -2.43
CA LYS A 740 -16.68 31.97 -3.33
C LYS A 740 -16.27 32.35 -4.76
N ASP A 741 -16.74 33.49 -5.26
CA ASP A 741 -16.45 33.95 -6.62
C ASP A 741 -15.05 34.60 -6.76
N HIS A 742 -14.37 34.91 -5.65
CA HIS A 742 -13.10 35.65 -5.62
C HIS A 742 -11.92 34.82 -5.10
N LEU A 743 -12.03 33.48 -5.15
CA LEU A 743 -10.93 32.59 -4.76
C LEU A 743 -9.66 32.84 -5.56
N ASP A 744 -9.80 33.26 -6.82
CA ASP A 744 -8.67 33.53 -7.70
C ASP A 744 -7.80 34.72 -7.28
N ALA A 745 -8.34 35.64 -6.47
CA ALA A 745 -7.62 36.80 -5.96
C ALA A 745 -6.67 36.47 -4.79
N LEU A 746 -6.82 35.29 -4.16
CA LEU A 746 -5.98 34.88 -3.05
C LEU A 746 -4.57 34.54 -3.53
N THR A 747 -3.57 35.15 -2.88
CA THR A 747 -2.14 34.98 -3.19
C THR A 747 -1.35 34.66 -1.92
N PRO A 748 -0.26 33.88 -2.01
CA PRO A 748 0.60 33.60 -0.85
C PRO A 748 1.21 34.87 -0.25
N LEU A 749 1.39 34.87 1.07
CA LEU A 749 2.10 35.92 1.80
C LEU A 749 3.63 35.77 1.60
N PRO A 750 4.41 36.86 1.69
CA PRO A 750 5.87 36.79 1.62
C PRO A 750 6.50 35.83 2.65
N GLU A 751 5.91 35.76 3.85
CA GLU A 751 6.35 34.85 4.92
C GLU A 751 6.13 33.36 4.59
N GLN A 752 5.35 33.03 3.56
CA GLN A 752 5.14 31.65 3.09
C GLN A 752 6.22 31.19 2.10
N GLU A 753 6.92 32.13 1.46
CA GLU A 753 7.88 31.82 0.38
C GLU A 753 9.27 31.44 0.91
N GLY A 754 9.63 31.88 2.11
CA GLY A 754 10.91 31.57 2.72
C GLY A 754 11.10 32.18 4.10
N PRO A 755 12.21 31.85 4.77
CA PRO A 755 12.49 32.35 6.12
C PRO A 755 12.76 33.87 6.08
N THR A 756 11.80 34.66 6.58
CA THR A 756 11.95 36.10 6.83
C THR A 756 12.63 36.34 8.18
N ASP A 757 13.92 36.70 8.15
CA ASP A 757 14.79 37.19 9.24
C ASP A 757 15.00 36.37 10.55
N GLY A 758 16.26 36.08 10.86
CA GLY A 758 16.82 36.05 12.23
C GLY A 758 16.65 34.81 13.13
N LEU A 759 17.57 33.84 13.00
CA LEU A 759 18.43 33.20 14.02
C LEU A 759 19.19 32.07 13.29
N GLU A 760 20.18 32.43 12.47
CA GLU A 760 21.00 31.47 11.73
C GLU A 760 21.95 30.74 12.69
N MET A 761 21.46 29.67 13.32
CA MET A 761 22.37 28.67 13.88
C MET A 761 22.98 27.91 12.71
N ASP A 762 24.30 27.99 12.56
CA ASP A 762 25.01 27.20 11.55
C ASP A 762 24.90 25.72 11.92
N VAL A 763 24.04 24.99 11.21
CA VAL A 763 23.81 23.55 11.43
C VAL A 763 25.14 22.80 11.37
N GLU A 764 26.08 23.24 10.53
CA GLU A 764 27.41 22.66 10.43
C GLU A 764 28.17 22.66 11.77
N ALA A 765 28.04 23.72 12.57
CA ALA A 765 28.70 23.87 13.86
C ALA A 765 28.12 22.98 14.98
N LEU A 766 26.87 22.53 14.85
CA LEU A 766 26.21 21.73 15.88
C LEU A 766 26.71 20.27 15.91
N PRO A 767 26.99 19.66 17.06
CA PRO A 767 27.35 18.24 17.11
C PRO A 767 26.20 17.35 16.60
N THR A 768 26.50 16.45 15.66
CA THR A 768 25.46 15.62 15.01
C THR A 768 24.75 14.68 16.00
N LYS A 769 25.45 14.20 17.03
CA LYS A 769 24.86 13.33 18.06
C LYS A 769 23.87 14.11 18.95
N ASP A 770 24.24 15.32 19.36
CA ASP A 770 23.38 16.20 20.18
C ASP A 770 22.10 16.56 19.40
N LEU A 771 22.22 16.83 18.10
CA LEU A 771 21.08 17.05 17.19
C LEU A 771 20.17 15.81 17.10
N ALA A 772 20.74 14.62 16.89
CA ALA A 772 19.97 13.36 16.82
C ALA A 772 19.25 13.05 18.14
N TYR A 773 19.93 13.25 19.27
CA TYR A 773 19.41 13.01 20.61
C TYR A 773 18.20 13.90 20.90
N HIS A 774 18.35 15.23 20.77
CA HIS A 774 17.25 16.16 21.06
C HIS A 774 16.10 16.05 20.04
N MET A 775 16.39 15.75 18.77
CA MET A 775 15.35 15.50 17.77
C MET A 775 14.56 14.23 18.10
N THR A 776 15.22 13.17 18.56
CA THR A 776 14.53 11.93 18.95
C THR A 776 13.68 12.11 20.20
N LEU A 777 14.15 12.88 21.19
CA LEU A 777 13.32 13.23 22.35
C LEU A 777 12.08 14.02 21.94
N PHE A 778 12.25 15.04 21.10
CA PHE A 778 11.14 15.87 20.63
C PHE A 778 10.12 15.06 19.80
N ASP A 779 10.61 14.25 18.86
CA ASP A 779 9.74 13.40 18.04
C ASP A 779 9.04 12.33 18.88
N TRP A 780 9.68 11.82 19.94
CA TRP A 780 9.07 10.89 20.88
C TRP A 780 7.93 11.53 21.66
N ASP A 781 8.10 12.76 22.13
CA ASP A 781 7.06 13.49 22.85
C ASP A 781 5.84 13.74 21.95
N LEU A 782 6.07 14.13 20.68
CA LEU A 782 5.00 14.26 19.69
C LEU A 782 4.30 12.92 19.40
N PHE A 783 5.07 11.85 19.18
CA PHE A 783 4.53 10.51 18.93
C PHE A 783 3.74 9.97 20.13
N TRP A 784 4.22 10.22 21.34
CA TRP A 784 3.56 9.79 22.57
C TRP A 784 2.21 10.48 22.76
N ALA A 785 2.11 11.76 22.38
CA ALA A 785 0.87 12.54 22.46
C ALA A 785 -0.25 12.03 21.54
N VAL A 786 0.08 11.29 20.48
CA VAL A 786 -0.90 10.75 19.53
C VAL A 786 -1.73 9.64 20.18
N HIS A 787 -3.04 9.84 20.36
CA HIS A 787 -3.91 8.74 20.77
C HIS A 787 -4.13 7.75 19.62
N GLU A 788 -4.31 6.46 19.93
CA GLU A 788 -4.58 5.43 18.91
C GLU A 788 -5.88 5.73 18.13
N TYR A 789 -6.89 6.29 18.78
CA TYR A 789 -8.14 6.70 18.12
C TYR A 789 -7.97 7.83 17.12
N GLU A 790 -6.95 8.69 17.25
CA GLU A 790 -6.67 9.72 16.23
C GLU A 790 -6.38 9.10 14.87
N LEU A 791 -5.82 7.88 14.84
CA LEU A 791 -5.60 7.12 13.60
C LEU A 791 -6.92 6.73 12.93
N LEU A 792 -7.92 6.32 13.73
CA LEU A 792 -9.26 5.98 13.22
C LEU A 792 -10.01 7.22 12.75
N TYR A 793 -10.02 8.29 13.55
CA TYR A 793 -10.64 9.56 13.19
C TYR A 793 -10.03 10.13 11.92
N HIS A 794 -8.71 10.05 11.77
CA HIS A 794 -8.03 10.47 10.55
C HIS A 794 -8.43 9.60 9.34
N THR A 795 -8.46 8.27 9.51
CA THR A 795 -8.72 7.31 8.42
C THR A 795 -10.17 7.33 7.93
N PHE A 796 -11.13 7.39 8.85
CA PHE A 796 -12.58 7.38 8.56
C PHE A 796 -13.16 8.78 8.39
N GLY A 797 -12.41 9.84 8.73
CA GLY A 797 -12.85 11.23 8.67
C GLY A 797 -13.31 11.76 10.03
N ARG A 798 -12.60 12.76 10.55
CA ARG A 798 -12.75 13.28 11.92
C ARG A 798 -14.14 13.87 12.23
N HIS A 799 -14.81 14.41 11.21
CA HIS A 799 -16.16 14.94 11.29
C HIS A 799 -17.21 13.87 11.60
N HIS A 800 -16.99 12.60 11.21
CA HIS A 800 -17.91 11.52 11.55
C HIS A 800 -17.96 11.21 13.05
N PHE A 801 -16.89 11.54 13.78
CA PHE A 801 -16.78 11.28 15.21
C PHE A 801 -16.94 12.54 16.07
N ASN A 802 -16.95 13.73 15.47
CA ASN A 802 -16.84 15.01 16.18
C ASN A 802 -15.64 15.05 17.15
N LYS A 803 -14.50 14.49 16.71
CA LYS A 803 -13.25 14.45 17.46
C LYS A 803 -12.12 15.11 16.68
N ILE A 804 -11.07 15.53 17.38
CA ILE A 804 -9.89 16.15 16.79
C ILE A 804 -8.80 15.10 16.52
N THR A 805 -7.84 15.43 15.66
CA THR A 805 -6.62 14.62 15.44
C THR A 805 -5.36 15.48 15.52
N SER A 806 -5.40 16.55 16.33
CA SER A 806 -4.35 17.57 16.35
C SER A 806 -2.97 17.04 16.70
N ASN A 807 -2.84 16.06 17.60
CA ASN A 807 -1.54 15.50 17.95
C ASN A 807 -0.98 14.71 16.77
N LEU A 808 -1.82 13.91 16.11
CA LEU A 808 -1.46 13.21 14.89
C LEU A 808 -1.09 14.18 13.75
N ASP A 809 -1.89 15.23 13.54
CA ASP A 809 -1.65 16.23 12.50
C ASP A 809 -0.27 16.89 12.69
N VAL A 810 0.04 17.30 13.92
CA VAL A 810 1.33 17.89 14.28
C VAL A 810 2.48 16.90 14.08
N PHE A 811 2.29 15.62 14.42
CA PHE A 811 3.33 14.61 14.25
C PHE A 811 3.58 14.24 12.78
N ILE A 812 2.53 14.18 11.94
CA ILE A 812 2.67 13.99 10.49
C ILE A 812 3.37 15.20 9.87
N ARG A 813 2.97 16.41 10.28
CA ARG A 813 3.57 17.66 9.83
C ARG A 813 5.06 17.71 10.15
N ARG A 814 5.48 17.22 11.32
CA ARG A 814 6.88 17.10 11.74
C ARG A 814 7.74 16.30 10.75
N PHE A 815 7.21 15.22 10.16
CA PHE A 815 7.92 14.46 9.14
C PHE A 815 8.28 15.35 7.93
N ASN A 816 7.30 16.08 7.42
CA ASN A 816 7.50 17.00 6.30
C ASN A 816 8.46 18.13 6.68
N GLU A 817 8.36 18.65 7.90
CA GLU A 817 9.22 19.71 8.42
C GLU A 817 10.69 19.31 8.35
N ILE A 818 11.05 18.12 8.85
CA ILE A 818 12.42 17.58 8.79
C ILE A 818 12.86 17.37 7.34
N GLN A 819 11.99 16.80 6.50
CA GLN A 819 12.30 16.53 5.09
C GLN A 819 12.64 17.83 4.34
N TYR A 820 11.77 18.84 4.42
CA TYR A 820 11.95 20.11 3.73
C TYR A 820 13.06 20.96 4.34
N TRP A 821 13.33 20.83 5.64
CA TRP A 821 14.49 21.45 6.30
C TRP A 821 15.81 20.98 5.67
N VAL A 822 15.99 19.66 5.50
CA VAL A 822 17.18 19.11 4.85
C VAL A 822 17.36 19.68 3.43
N VAL A 823 16.28 19.72 2.64
CA VAL A 823 16.34 20.27 1.27
C VAL A 823 16.72 21.74 1.30
N THR A 824 16.05 22.52 2.16
CA THR A 824 16.23 23.98 2.30
C THR A 824 17.67 24.33 2.62
N GLU A 825 18.27 23.70 3.63
CA GLU A 825 19.65 23.95 4.05
C GLU A 825 20.66 23.63 2.93
N VAL A 826 20.47 22.51 2.22
CA VAL A 826 21.40 22.09 1.14
C VAL A 826 21.34 23.04 -0.05
N VAL A 827 20.14 23.42 -0.51
CA VAL A 827 20.00 24.28 -1.70
C VAL A 827 20.24 25.76 -1.41
N SER A 828 20.15 26.18 -0.14
CA SER A 828 20.49 27.54 0.28
C SER A 828 22.01 27.73 0.44
N ALA A 829 22.77 26.65 0.63
CA ALA A 829 24.23 26.70 0.71
C ALA A 829 24.88 26.91 -0.67
N SER A 830 25.27 28.16 -0.94
CA SER A 830 25.93 28.56 -2.19
C SER A 830 27.32 27.93 -2.38
N ASN A 831 28.06 27.70 -1.28
CA ASN A 831 29.40 27.11 -1.31
C ASN A 831 29.36 25.57 -1.46
N LEU A 832 30.05 25.04 -2.48
CA LEU A 832 30.11 23.61 -2.77
C LEU A 832 30.68 22.78 -1.61
N ASN A 833 31.75 23.23 -0.95
CA ASN A 833 32.35 22.49 0.17
C ASN A 833 31.40 22.45 1.37
N LYS A 834 30.67 23.55 1.63
CA LYS A 834 29.62 23.57 2.65
C LYS A 834 28.50 22.58 2.34
N ARG A 835 28.03 22.51 1.09
CA ARG A 835 27.03 21.51 0.67
C ARG A 835 27.50 20.07 0.89
N VAL A 836 28.74 19.75 0.52
CA VAL A 836 29.33 18.42 0.76
C VAL A 836 29.40 18.11 2.25
N ALA A 837 29.77 19.09 3.08
CA ALA A 837 29.80 18.96 4.53
C ALA A 837 28.39 18.71 5.11
N LEU A 838 27.37 19.43 4.63
CA LEU A 838 25.97 19.23 4.99
C LEU A 838 25.49 17.82 4.63
N LEU A 839 25.70 17.34 3.39
CA LEU A 839 25.31 15.97 3.01
C LEU A 839 25.98 14.92 3.91
N LYS A 840 27.28 15.06 4.16
CA LYS A 840 28.01 14.19 5.10
C LYS A 840 27.41 14.23 6.51
N LYS A 841 26.98 15.42 6.96
CA LYS A 841 26.35 15.62 8.27
C LYS A 841 24.97 14.96 8.33
N TYR A 842 24.12 15.13 7.32
CA TYR A 842 22.79 14.54 7.27
C TYR A 842 22.82 13.01 7.16
N ILE A 843 23.78 12.44 6.42
CA ILE A 843 23.97 10.99 6.39
C ILE A 843 24.34 10.46 7.79
N LYS A 844 25.22 11.17 8.52
CA LYS A 844 25.52 10.81 9.93
C LYS A 844 24.32 11.01 10.85
N LEU A 845 23.54 12.08 10.65
CA LEU A 845 22.35 12.36 11.43
C LEU A 845 21.32 11.24 11.27
N ALA A 846 21.04 10.84 10.02
CA ALA A 846 20.17 9.71 9.70
C ALA A 846 20.69 8.41 10.35
N ALA A 847 22.01 8.15 10.30
CA ALA A 847 22.59 6.98 10.96
C ALA A 847 22.31 6.94 12.47
N TYR A 848 22.48 8.07 13.18
CA TYR A 848 22.15 8.15 14.61
C TYR A 848 20.64 8.04 14.87
N CYS A 849 19.77 8.63 14.03
CA CYS A 849 18.33 8.48 14.18
C CYS A 849 17.90 7.01 14.05
N LYS A 850 18.48 6.28 13.09
CA LYS A 850 18.27 4.85 12.92
C LYS A 850 18.78 4.04 14.12
N GLU A 851 19.94 4.41 14.68
CA GLU A 851 20.49 3.79 15.89
C GLU A 851 19.57 3.99 17.11
N TYR A 852 19.02 5.19 17.28
CA TYR A 852 18.01 5.49 18.30
C TYR A 852 16.60 4.97 17.98
N GLN A 853 16.46 4.18 16.91
CA GLN A 853 15.19 3.64 16.44
C GLN A 853 14.11 4.72 16.17
N ASN A 854 14.54 5.95 15.88
CA ASN A 854 13.71 7.01 15.33
C ASN A 854 13.66 6.88 13.80
N LEU A 855 12.82 5.95 13.33
CA LEU A 855 12.67 5.69 11.90
C LEU A 855 11.95 6.84 11.19
N ASN A 856 11.08 7.57 11.89
CA ASN A 856 10.38 8.74 11.32
C ASN A 856 11.37 9.81 10.85
N ALA A 857 12.27 10.28 11.73
CA ALA A 857 13.29 11.27 11.35
C ALA A 857 14.32 10.70 10.38
N PHE A 858 14.73 9.42 10.56
CA PHE A 858 15.62 8.75 9.62
C PHE A 858 15.09 8.83 8.18
N PHE A 859 13.83 8.42 7.96
CA PHE A 859 13.24 8.46 6.63
C PHE A 859 13.00 9.89 6.13
N ALA A 860 12.59 10.82 6.99
CA ALA A 860 12.43 12.22 6.60
C ALA A 860 13.74 12.81 6.07
N ILE A 861 14.87 12.54 6.72
CA ILE A 861 16.18 13.01 6.30
C ILE A 861 16.63 12.37 4.99
N VAL A 862 16.46 11.04 4.85
CA VAL A 862 16.83 10.32 3.62
C VAL A 862 15.98 10.81 2.44
N MET A 863 14.67 10.94 2.62
CA MET A 863 13.76 11.49 1.59
C MET A 863 14.07 12.96 1.25
N GLY A 864 14.55 13.73 2.23
CA GLY A 864 15.06 15.09 1.99
C GLY A 864 16.28 15.09 1.05
N MET A 865 17.24 14.18 1.26
CA MET A 865 18.41 14.04 0.40
C MET A 865 18.09 13.45 -0.98
N SER A 866 17.10 12.55 -1.07
CA SER A 866 16.62 11.99 -2.36
C SER A 866 15.71 12.95 -3.14
N ASN A 867 15.28 14.07 -2.54
CA ASN A 867 14.46 15.09 -3.21
C ASN A 867 15.12 15.56 -4.51
N THR A 868 14.32 15.82 -5.55
CA THR A 868 14.80 16.22 -6.88
C THR A 868 15.69 17.46 -6.87
N ALA A 869 15.49 18.38 -5.92
CA ALA A 869 16.33 19.57 -5.78
C ALA A 869 17.74 19.26 -5.23
N VAL A 870 17.90 18.17 -4.48
CA VAL A 870 19.18 17.74 -3.89
C VAL A 870 19.85 16.66 -4.74
N SER A 871 19.11 15.64 -5.18
CA SER A 871 19.65 14.52 -5.95
C SER A 871 20.24 14.93 -7.31
N ARG A 872 19.78 16.06 -7.89
CA ARG A 872 20.35 16.62 -9.13
C ARG A 872 21.72 17.28 -8.98
N LEU A 873 22.18 17.57 -7.76
CA LEU A 873 23.43 18.30 -7.50
C LEU A 873 24.67 17.42 -7.70
N THR A 874 24.92 17.01 -8.95
CA THR A 874 25.95 16.00 -9.26
C THR A 874 27.33 16.42 -8.79
N GLN A 875 27.69 17.71 -8.87
CA GLN A 875 29.02 18.16 -8.44
C GLN A 875 29.19 18.00 -6.93
N THR A 876 28.12 18.22 -6.17
CA THR A 876 28.08 18.00 -4.72
C THR A 876 28.19 16.50 -4.41
N TRP A 877 27.38 15.66 -5.06
CA TRP A 877 27.40 14.20 -4.84
C TRP A 877 28.73 13.56 -5.25
N ASP A 878 29.35 14.02 -6.33
CA ASP A 878 30.62 13.50 -6.85
C ASP A 878 31.77 13.75 -5.87
N LYS A 879 31.77 14.90 -5.19
CA LYS A 879 32.76 15.23 -4.15
C LYS A 879 32.51 14.57 -2.80
N LEU A 880 31.36 13.92 -2.59
CA LEU A 880 31.08 13.20 -1.35
C LEU A 880 31.96 11.94 -1.26
N PRO A 881 32.68 11.69 -0.13
CA PRO A 881 33.52 10.52 0.00
C PRO A 881 32.74 9.21 -0.18
N SER A 882 33.36 8.22 -0.85
CA SER A 882 32.74 6.94 -1.23
C SER A 882 32.09 6.20 -0.06
N LYS A 883 32.69 6.25 1.14
CA LYS A 883 32.12 5.69 2.38
C LYS A 883 30.71 6.21 2.65
N PHE A 884 30.48 7.52 2.51
CA PHE A 884 29.18 8.12 2.77
C PHE A 884 28.19 7.89 1.62
N ARG A 885 28.68 7.84 0.37
CA ARG A 885 27.86 7.49 -0.79
C ARG A 885 27.29 6.07 -0.67
N LYS A 886 28.14 5.10 -0.29
CA LYS A 886 27.73 3.72 -0.04
C LYS A 886 26.68 3.65 1.09
N LEU A 887 26.95 4.32 2.22
CA LEU A 887 26.01 4.35 3.34
C LEU A 887 24.65 4.97 2.97
N PHE A 888 24.64 6.04 2.18
CA PHE A 888 23.40 6.63 1.69
C PHE A 888 22.63 5.69 0.75
N THR A 889 23.33 4.97 -0.13
CA THR A 889 22.71 3.95 -1.01
C THR A 889 22.03 2.85 -0.19
N GLU A 890 22.65 2.40 0.90
CA GLU A 890 22.05 1.44 1.84
C GLU A 890 20.81 2.01 2.54
N PHE A 891 20.75 3.33 2.78
CA PHE A 891 19.58 3.98 3.34
C PHE A 891 18.44 4.10 2.33
N GLU A 892 18.73 4.47 1.08
CA GLU A 892 17.73 4.55 0.01
C GLU A 892 17.09 3.19 -0.29
N ALA A 893 17.86 2.10 -0.20
CA ALA A 893 17.34 0.74 -0.35
C ALA A 893 16.24 0.38 0.66
N LEU A 894 16.18 1.04 1.82
CA LEU A 894 15.11 0.83 2.81
C LEU A 894 13.79 1.53 2.43
N ILE A 895 13.82 2.50 1.52
CA ILE A 895 12.63 3.25 1.04
C ILE A 895 11.93 2.53 -0.10
N ASP A 896 12.57 1.52 -0.71
CA ASP A 896 12.07 0.80 -1.89
C ASP A 896 10.59 0.40 -1.72
N PRO A 897 9.66 0.94 -2.56
CA PRO A 897 8.24 0.65 -2.45
C PRO A 897 7.86 -0.75 -2.94
N SER A 898 8.79 -1.46 -3.59
CA SER A 898 8.56 -2.78 -4.16
C SER A 898 8.02 -3.76 -3.12
N ARG A 899 7.02 -4.55 -3.54
CA ARG A 899 6.37 -5.58 -2.70
C ARG A 899 5.89 -5.02 -1.37
N ASN A 900 5.21 -3.86 -1.43
CA ASN A 900 4.67 -3.14 -0.28
C ASN A 900 5.75 -2.80 0.77
N HIS A 901 6.82 -2.14 0.34
CA HIS A 901 7.92 -1.72 1.23
C HIS A 901 8.57 -2.87 2.01
N ARG A 902 8.80 -4.02 1.37
CA ARG A 902 9.32 -5.24 2.03
C ARG A 902 10.62 -5.00 2.78
N ALA A 903 11.56 -4.24 2.21
CA ALA A 903 12.84 -3.94 2.84
C ALA A 903 12.68 -3.25 4.20
N TYR A 904 11.80 -2.24 4.27
CA TYR A 904 11.40 -1.59 5.52
C TYR A 904 10.76 -2.58 6.49
N ARG A 905 9.72 -3.32 6.05
CA ARG A 905 8.97 -4.23 6.93
C ARG A 905 9.87 -5.31 7.55
N MET A 906 10.79 -5.89 6.77
CA MET A 906 11.77 -6.86 7.25
C MET A 906 12.77 -6.26 8.25
N SER A 907 13.12 -4.99 8.09
CA SER A 907 14.00 -4.29 9.02
C SER A 907 13.28 -3.97 10.34
N VAL A 908 12.04 -3.51 10.28
CA VAL A 908 11.24 -3.11 11.45
C VAL A 908 10.74 -4.31 12.25
N GLY A 909 10.37 -5.41 11.59
CA GLY A 909 9.92 -6.63 12.27
C GLY A 909 10.95 -7.27 13.21
N LYS A 910 12.21 -6.81 13.18
CA LYS A 910 13.30 -7.24 14.08
C LYS A 910 13.55 -6.30 15.26
N LEU A 911 12.96 -5.11 15.25
CA LEU A 911 13.18 -4.10 16.27
C LEU A 911 12.35 -4.39 17.52
N GLN A 912 12.85 -3.93 18.67
CA GLN A 912 12.16 -4.01 19.95
C GLN A 912 11.89 -2.60 20.45
N PRO A 913 10.74 -2.34 21.08
CA PRO A 913 10.41 -1.02 21.61
C PRO A 913 11.47 -0.54 22.61
N PRO A 914 11.70 0.77 22.73
CA PRO A 914 10.99 1.89 22.10
C PRO A 914 11.39 2.14 20.63
N VAL A 915 10.40 2.35 19.75
CA VAL A 915 10.58 2.65 18.31
C VAL A 915 9.67 3.82 17.92
N ILE A 916 10.18 4.79 17.14
CA ILE A 916 9.30 5.75 16.44
C ILE A 916 9.15 5.25 14.99
N PRO A 917 7.97 4.74 14.59
CA PRO A 917 7.79 4.10 13.30
C PRO A 917 7.75 5.11 12.15
N PHE A 918 7.80 4.61 10.91
CA PHE A 918 7.59 5.43 9.74
C PHE A 918 6.08 5.67 9.55
N MET A 919 5.55 6.68 10.25
CA MET A 919 4.10 6.93 10.34
C MET A 919 3.40 7.11 8.99
N PRO A 920 3.95 7.82 7.99
CA PRO A 920 3.31 7.93 6.68
C PRO A 920 2.96 6.59 6.04
N LEU A 921 3.79 5.55 6.22
CA LEU A 921 3.51 4.23 5.69
C LEU A 921 2.42 3.50 6.49
N LEU A 922 2.39 3.64 7.82
CA LEU A 922 1.32 3.05 8.65
C LEU A 922 -0.05 3.68 8.33
N LEU A 923 -0.10 5.00 8.16
CA LEU A 923 -1.32 5.70 7.76
C LEU A 923 -1.75 5.31 6.36
N LYS A 924 -0.81 5.18 5.43
CA LYS A 924 -1.08 4.64 4.08
C LYS A 924 -1.71 3.25 4.18
N ASP A 925 -1.17 2.34 4.99
CA ASP A 925 -1.74 1.01 5.18
C ASP A 925 -3.20 1.08 5.66
N MET A 926 -3.51 1.98 6.62
CA MET A 926 -4.88 2.20 7.09
C MET A 926 -5.79 2.79 6.02
N THR A 927 -5.35 3.79 5.27
CA THR A 927 -6.13 4.39 4.17
C THR A 927 -6.44 3.35 3.09
N PHE A 928 -5.44 2.57 2.65
CA PHE A 928 -5.65 1.51 1.66
C PHE A 928 -6.59 0.41 2.16
N ALA A 929 -6.46 0.01 3.43
CA ALA A 929 -7.37 -0.96 4.01
C ALA A 929 -8.78 -0.39 4.23
N HIS A 930 -8.93 0.92 4.45
CA HIS A 930 -10.22 1.58 4.55
C HIS A 930 -10.93 1.70 3.20
N GLU A 931 -10.23 2.16 2.16
CA GLU A 931 -10.76 2.36 0.81
C GLU A 931 -10.98 1.03 0.08
N GLY A 932 -10.10 0.05 0.31
CA GLY A 932 -10.14 -1.27 -0.33
C GLY A 932 -11.19 -2.22 0.23
N ASN A 933 -11.70 -1.98 1.44
CA ASN A 933 -12.64 -2.88 2.13
C ASN A 933 -13.88 -2.13 2.62
N LYS A 934 -15.07 -2.67 2.34
CA LYS A 934 -16.30 -2.10 2.89
C LYS A 934 -16.37 -2.29 4.41
N THR A 935 -16.85 -1.27 5.12
CA THR A 935 -17.07 -1.32 6.57
C THR A 935 -18.24 -2.23 6.94
N SER A 936 -19.26 -2.31 6.08
CA SER A 936 -20.38 -3.25 6.22
C SER A 936 -20.62 -4.03 4.93
N VAL A 937 -20.93 -5.33 5.07
CA VAL A 937 -21.27 -6.27 4.00
C VAL A 937 -22.56 -6.97 4.40
N ASP A 938 -23.58 -6.91 3.55
CA ASP A 938 -24.90 -7.52 3.77
C ASP A 938 -25.57 -7.14 5.11
N GLY A 939 -25.33 -5.91 5.59
CA GLY A 939 -25.86 -5.42 6.86
C GLY A 939 -25.06 -5.85 8.09
N LEU A 940 -23.99 -6.63 7.91
CA LEU A 940 -23.05 -7.03 8.97
C LEU A 940 -21.82 -6.13 8.94
N VAL A 941 -21.22 -5.90 10.10
CA VAL A 941 -19.92 -5.23 10.23
C VAL A 941 -18.85 -6.17 9.70
N ASN A 942 -18.01 -5.68 8.79
CA ASN A 942 -16.86 -6.43 8.30
C ASN A 942 -15.76 -6.40 9.35
N PHE A 943 -15.66 -7.44 10.16
CA PHE A 943 -14.71 -7.49 11.26
C PHE A 943 -13.29 -7.83 10.79
N GLU A 944 -13.10 -8.44 9.62
CA GLU A 944 -11.78 -8.58 9.00
C GLU A 944 -11.17 -7.20 8.72
N LYS A 945 -11.97 -6.24 8.23
CA LYS A 945 -11.53 -4.84 8.09
C LYS A 945 -11.14 -4.24 9.45
N MET A 946 -11.94 -4.48 10.48
CA MET A 946 -11.66 -3.96 11.83
C MET A 946 -10.35 -4.54 12.39
N HIS A 947 -10.10 -5.84 12.18
CA HIS A 947 -8.83 -6.48 12.52
C HIS A 947 -7.64 -5.81 11.82
N MET A 948 -7.75 -5.47 10.53
CA MET A 948 -6.70 -4.74 9.81
C MET A 948 -6.42 -3.36 10.43
N MET A 949 -7.47 -2.62 10.82
CA MET A 949 -7.32 -1.32 11.49
C MET A 949 -6.64 -1.47 12.85
N ALA A 950 -7.15 -2.38 13.68
CA ALA A 950 -6.65 -2.65 15.02
C ALA A 950 -5.21 -3.16 15.01
N SER A 951 -4.80 -3.95 14.01
CA SER A 951 -3.42 -4.39 13.84
C SER A 951 -2.45 -3.21 13.72
N THR A 952 -2.81 -2.16 12.97
CA THR A 952 -1.97 -0.95 12.87
C THR A 952 -1.94 -0.18 14.18
N MET A 953 -3.08 -0.06 14.87
CA MET A 953 -3.16 0.59 16.19
C MET A 953 -2.30 -0.14 17.23
N ARG A 954 -2.36 -1.49 17.24
CA ARG A 954 -1.50 -2.33 18.08
C ARG A 954 -0.02 -2.20 17.73
N ALA A 955 0.33 -2.05 16.45
CA ALA A 955 1.72 -1.77 16.06
C ALA A 955 2.22 -0.45 16.65
N VAL A 956 1.41 0.61 16.60
CA VAL A 956 1.71 1.90 17.26
C VAL A 956 1.83 1.73 18.78
N ARG A 957 0.92 0.99 19.41
CA ARG A 957 0.98 0.68 20.86
C ARG A 957 2.26 -0.08 21.21
N PHE A 958 2.63 -1.08 20.43
CA PHE A 958 3.86 -1.86 20.60
C PHE A 958 5.09 -0.96 20.56
N CYS A 959 5.19 -0.09 19.56
CA CYS A 959 6.29 0.86 19.38
C CYS A 959 6.58 1.71 20.63
N ARG A 960 5.53 2.05 21.41
CA ARG A 960 5.63 2.85 22.64
C ARG A 960 5.40 2.08 23.95
N SER A 961 5.46 0.75 23.91
CA SER A 961 5.24 -0.08 25.11
C SER A 961 6.37 0.01 26.15
N ARG A 962 7.51 0.60 25.79
CA ARG A 962 8.63 0.90 26.69
C ARG A 962 8.95 2.39 26.62
N HIS A 963 9.44 2.95 27.74
CA HIS A 963 9.89 4.33 27.78
C HIS A 963 11.18 4.52 26.96
N LEU A 964 11.29 5.67 26.31
CA LEU A 964 12.51 6.07 25.62
C LEU A 964 13.59 6.41 26.65
N VAL A 965 14.70 5.69 26.59
CA VAL A 965 15.90 5.93 27.40
C VAL A 965 17.08 6.05 26.45
N LEU A 966 17.67 7.24 26.41
CA LEU A 966 18.83 7.55 25.58
C LEU A 966 19.95 8.09 26.47
N ASP A 967 21.19 7.71 26.18
CA ASP A 967 22.35 8.27 26.87
C ASP A 967 22.53 9.74 26.49
N PRO A 968 22.45 10.69 27.44
CA PRO A 968 22.59 12.10 27.14
C PRO A 968 24.00 12.41 26.61
N PRO A 969 24.13 13.34 25.66
CA PRO A 969 25.43 13.89 25.30
C PRO A 969 26.06 14.62 26.49
N SER A 970 27.38 14.83 26.45
CA SER A 970 28.08 15.52 27.53
C SER A 970 27.50 16.92 27.77
N PRO A 971 27.33 17.37 29.03
CA PRO A 971 26.65 18.62 29.35
C PRO A 971 27.32 19.82 28.68
N LYS A 972 26.56 20.62 27.93
CA LYS A 972 27.04 21.85 27.29
C LYS A 972 26.07 23.01 27.52
N ASN A 973 26.61 24.23 27.51
CA ASN A 973 25.84 25.46 27.68
C ASN A 973 24.82 25.76 26.55
N ASN A 974 24.72 24.91 25.50
CA ASN A 974 23.94 25.17 24.29
C ASN A 974 22.66 24.31 24.15
N ASP A 975 22.34 23.46 25.13
CA ASP A 975 21.20 22.52 25.02
C ASP A 975 19.85 23.23 24.80
N SER A 976 19.62 24.36 25.46
CA SER A 976 18.38 25.14 25.31
C SER A 976 18.24 25.73 23.90
N GLN A 977 19.35 26.17 23.30
CA GLN A 977 19.38 26.71 21.94
C GLN A 977 19.11 25.60 20.91
N ILE A 978 19.72 24.42 21.09
CA ILE A 978 19.50 23.26 20.21
C ILE A 978 18.04 22.81 20.28
N ARG A 979 17.46 22.72 21.49
CA ARG A 979 16.04 22.37 21.66
C ARG A 979 15.11 23.38 20.99
N SER A 980 15.38 24.68 21.14
CA SER A 980 14.61 25.74 20.48
C SER A 980 14.68 25.64 18.95
N TYR A 981 15.88 25.38 18.39
CA TYR A 981 16.08 25.19 16.96
C TYR A 981 15.33 23.96 16.42
N ILE A 982 15.38 22.84 17.14
CA ILE A 982 14.72 21.58 16.75
C ILE A 982 13.19 21.69 16.87
N GLY A 983 12.70 22.45 17.85
CA GLY A 983 11.27 22.58 18.11
C GLY A 983 10.49 23.31 17.00
N CYS A 984 11.17 24.05 16.13
CA CYS A 984 10.58 24.61 14.92
C CYS A 984 11.65 24.88 13.86
N PHE A 985 11.80 23.96 12.91
CA PHE A 985 12.70 24.18 11.78
C PHE A 985 12.08 25.19 10.82
N ARG A 986 12.92 26.05 10.25
CA ARG A 986 12.52 26.92 9.16
C ARG A 986 12.77 26.18 7.84
N ALA A 987 11.71 25.91 7.08
CA ALA A 987 11.79 25.14 5.85
C ALA A 987 10.99 25.81 4.73
N ILE A 988 11.54 25.78 3.51
CA ILE A 988 10.82 26.09 2.28
C ILE A 988 10.13 24.80 1.83
N ASP A 989 8.81 24.78 1.82
CA ASP A 989 7.99 23.64 1.37
C ASP A 989 7.55 23.76 -0.11
N CYS A 990 7.71 24.93 -0.72
CA CYS A 990 7.44 25.13 -2.14
C CYS A 990 8.52 24.48 -3.02
N GLN A 991 8.21 23.29 -3.57
CA GLN A 991 9.14 22.53 -4.42
C GLN A 991 9.62 23.31 -5.66
N LYS A 992 8.80 24.21 -6.21
CA LYS A 992 9.20 25.08 -7.34
C LYS A 992 10.36 25.99 -6.92
N THR A 993 10.26 26.63 -5.77
CA THR A 993 11.30 27.50 -5.19
C THR A 993 12.58 26.71 -4.91
N LEU A 994 12.48 25.53 -4.30
CA LEU A 994 13.63 24.66 -4.03
C LEU A 994 14.37 24.25 -5.32
N ASN A 995 13.63 23.90 -6.38
CA ASN A 995 14.20 23.56 -7.67
C ASN A 995 14.90 24.76 -8.34
N LEU A 996 14.36 25.98 -8.18
CA LEU A 996 14.99 27.21 -8.67
C LEU A 996 16.30 27.50 -7.94
N LEU A 997 16.32 27.38 -6.60
CA LEU A 997 17.54 27.53 -5.79
C LEU A 997 18.59 26.48 -6.18
N SER A 998 18.18 25.22 -6.34
CA SER A 998 19.05 24.15 -6.81
C SER A 998 19.71 24.46 -8.16
N LYS A 999 18.92 24.96 -9.13
CA LYS A 999 19.44 25.39 -10.45
C LYS A 999 20.41 26.56 -10.34
N LYS A 1000 20.19 27.46 -9.38
CA LYS A 1000 21.08 28.60 -9.13
C LYS A 1000 22.44 28.16 -8.57
N VAL A 1001 22.48 27.16 -7.69
CA VAL A 1001 23.75 26.67 -7.10
C VAL A 1001 24.52 25.71 -8.01
N GLU A 1002 23.81 24.93 -8.84
CA GLU A 1002 24.41 24.09 -9.90
C GLU A 1002 23.58 24.19 -11.20
N PRO A 1003 23.91 25.15 -12.08
CA PRO A 1003 23.24 25.33 -13.36
C PRO A 1003 23.48 24.12 -14.28
N ARG A 1004 22.39 23.49 -14.73
CA ARG A 1004 22.38 22.42 -15.72
C ARG A 1004 21.03 22.38 -16.41
#